data_AF-A0A0J6XZ73-F1
#
_entry.id   AF-A0A0J6XZ73-F1
#
_cell.length_a   1.000
_cell.length_b   1.000
_cell.length_c   1.000
_cell.angle_alpha   90.00
_cell.angle_beta   90.00
_cell.angle_gamma   90.00
#
_symmetry.space_group_name_H-M   'P 1'
#
loop_
_entity.id
_entity.type
_entity.pdbx_description
1 polymer ?
#
loop_
_entity_poly.entity_id
_entity_poly.type
_entity_poly.pdbx_seq_one_letter_code
_entity_poly.pdbx_strand_id
1 'polypeptide(L)'
;MAQKSGRKQTTLGSLAETQPRSPKQKPSLHSLFHLKLEAAKSETKPAKDLQDNEDDDVDMEDSSRDIPTKTGPVTPTKNGTVCSRPASPGAPRVDSDEEIKSESARSESASPSARKLKRQKDSVVEESDGNESEPVTKRRRGPTKPKTESSTSKPAAGRKNTKASPRGKTNDKGATSTPNKQLEKNESAVGNAESSESDQDDLLSESSSEELDIKPEKEEKKKNTASKQRQKVQATLKSSANDPYPDWKAGDPVPYAALCTTFSLVEMTTKRLAILAHCSLFLRQVLRLTPEDLLPTVQLMINKLAADYAGIELGIGESLIMKAIGESTGRSLAVIKADQHEIGDLGLVAAKSRSNQPTMFKPKPLTVRGVHESLLAIAKMQGHGSQEKKVGGIKKLLSSADSATAGKGSKGIDITKNKGGPSEAKYIVRFLEGKLRLGLADKTVLVALAHAMVAHETLSKGNKTPSAEQLAKGEAILKQVYSELPSYEVIIPAMLEHGIFNLQENCKLQPGVPLKPMLAKPTKSISEVLDRFEGKDFTCEYKYDGERAQIHYVSQDAIKDYTATAGTLQKDGKGLCAIFSRNSEDLSKKYPDVLDKLESWVQPGTKSFVLDCETVAWDLENKKVLPFQQLMTRKRKDVKAEDIKVRVCIFAFDILFLNGAPTVKMTFRERRALLHETFVPTEGEFAFAQYGNTSNVEEIQTLLDESVKSSCEGLMVKMLDTEESGYEPSKRSRNWLKVKKDYLAGIGDSLDLVVIGAYFGKGKRTSVYGAFLLAAYNPSTENYETICNIGTGFSDALLDELHKSLSPLAISQPKPFYSHSSVPKDQPDVWFEPRLVWEVKAADLTISPRYRCASDEVMGMAGADGKGVSLRFPRYIKARDDKKPDQASTTRMVAEMYRKQESVTKEDKGKGVDDDWEY
;
A
#
# COMPACT_ATOMS: atom_id res chain seq x y z
N MET A 1 44.64 -54.83 -0.47
CA MET A 1 45.54 -56.00 -0.32
C MET A 1 45.40 -56.93 -1.53
N ALA A 2 46.11 -58.05 -1.54
CA ALA A 2 46.27 -59.00 -2.65
C ALA A 2 44.92 -59.48 -3.29
N GLN A 3 44.83 -59.54 -4.64
CA GLN A 3 44.91 -60.77 -5.48
C GLN A 3 43.61 -61.60 -5.54
N LYS A 4 43.25 -62.42 -6.55
CA LYS A 4 43.77 -62.89 -7.87
C LYS A 4 42.53 -63.47 -8.63
N SER A 5 42.48 -63.87 -9.90
CA SER A 5 43.41 -63.87 -11.05
C SER A 5 42.69 -64.26 -12.35
N GLY A 6 43.10 -63.67 -13.48
CA GLY A 6 43.47 -64.40 -14.72
C GLY A 6 42.34 -65.03 -15.57
N ARG A 7 42.56 -65.35 -16.85
CA ARG A 7 43.72 -65.21 -17.76
C ARG A 7 43.17 -64.83 -19.16
N LYS A 8 43.86 -63.99 -19.95
CA LYS A 8 44.58 -64.31 -21.23
C LYS A 8 43.73 -65.05 -22.29
N GLN A 9 43.86 -64.81 -23.61
CA GLN A 9 45.10 -64.51 -24.35
C GLN A 9 44.85 -63.94 -25.78
N THR A 10 45.73 -63.05 -26.28
CA THR A 10 46.23 -62.89 -27.69
C THR A 10 45.29 -62.83 -28.92
N THR A 11 45.56 -62.11 -30.03
CA THR A 11 46.29 -60.86 -30.42
C THR A 11 46.16 -60.70 -31.97
N LEU A 12 46.62 -59.56 -32.53
CA LEU A 12 46.74 -59.21 -33.97
C LEU A 12 45.42 -58.71 -34.62
N GLY A 13 45.42 -57.67 -35.46
CA GLY A 13 46.54 -56.76 -35.79
C GLY A 13 46.20 -55.60 -36.76
N SER A 14 47.06 -54.57 -36.73
CA SER A 14 47.37 -53.54 -37.76
C SER A 14 46.30 -52.61 -38.37
N LEU A 15 46.56 -51.30 -38.17
CA LEU A 15 46.45 -50.14 -39.08
C LEU A 15 45.09 -49.50 -39.48
N ALA A 16 45.04 -48.19 -39.17
CA ALA A 16 44.65 -47.06 -40.04
C ALA A 16 43.16 -46.64 -40.22
N GLU A 17 42.84 -45.52 -39.57
CA GLU A 17 42.04 -44.36 -40.04
C GLU A 17 40.61 -44.53 -40.60
N THR A 18 39.64 -44.04 -39.82
CA THR A 18 38.55 -43.16 -40.30
C THR A 18 37.93 -42.37 -39.14
N GLN A 19 37.24 -41.25 -39.43
CA GLN A 19 36.79 -40.28 -38.42
C GLN A 19 35.59 -40.77 -37.56
N PRO A 20 35.48 -40.35 -36.29
CA PRO A 20 34.32 -40.63 -35.45
C PRO A 20 33.10 -39.78 -35.86
N ARG A 21 31.92 -40.41 -35.98
CA ARG A 21 30.64 -39.70 -36.11
C ARG A 21 30.19 -39.10 -34.77
N SER A 22 29.44 -38.01 -34.83
CA SER A 22 28.98 -37.24 -33.68
C SER A 22 28.00 -37.99 -32.76
N PRO A 23 27.99 -37.70 -31.44
CA PRO A 23 27.01 -38.24 -30.51
C PRO A 23 25.62 -37.63 -30.75
N LYS A 24 24.57 -38.43 -30.54
CA LYS A 24 23.18 -37.97 -30.68
C LYS A 24 22.82 -36.93 -29.61
N GLN A 25 22.08 -35.90 -29.99
CA GLN A 25 21.52 -34.91 -29.07
C GLN A 25 20.57 -35.57 -28.05
N LYS A 26 20.58 -35.05 -26.81
CA LYS A 26 19.50 -35.32 -25.85
C LYS A 26 18.26 -34.49 -26.24
N PRO A 27 17.03 -34.98 -26.03
CA PRO A 27 15.82 -34.19 -26.25
C PRO A 27 15.73 -33.01 -25.28
N SER A 28 15.16 -31.88 -25.71
CA SER A 28 14.96 -30.69 -24.88
C SER A 28 13.77 -30.85 -23.93
N LEU A 29 13.77 -30.10 -22.82
CA LEU A 29 12.70 -30.11 -21.81
C LEU A 29 11.31 -29.81 -22.42
N HIS A 30 11.25 -28.94 -23.43
CA HIS A 30 10.02 -28.63 -24.18
C HIS A 30 9.33 -29.87 -24.77
N SER A 31 10.10 -30.88 -25.22
CA SER A 31 9.53 -32.13 -25.75
C SER A 31 8.97 -33.04 -24.66
N LEU A 32 9.63 -33.11 -23.50
CA LEU A 32 9.16 -33.84 -22.32
C LEU A 32 7.90 -33.20 -21.71
N PHE A 33 7.75 -31.88 -21.84
CA PHE A 33 6.57 -31.15 -21.39
C PHE A 33 5.33 -31.50 -22.25
N HIS A 34 5.47 -31.55 -23.58
CA HIS A 34 4.39 -32.02 -24.48
C HIS A 34 3.98 -33.47 -24.19
N LEU A 35 4.94 -34.39 -24.02
CA LEU A 35 4.66 -35.79 -23.71
C LEU A 35 3.89 -35.98 -22.38
N LYS A 36 4.17 -35.16 -21.36
CA LYS A 36 3.39 -35.16 -20.10
C LYS A 36 1.96 -34.63 -20.27
N LEU A 37 1.73 -33.71 -21.21
CA LEU A 37 0.41 -33.14 -21.48
C LEU A 37 -0.51 -34.07 -22.27
N GLU A 38 0.03 -34.92 -23.15
CA GLU A 38 -0.76 -35.93 -23.88
C GLU A 38 -1.12 -37.13 -22.97
N ALA A 39 -0.19 -37.59 -22.14
CA ALA A 39 -0.43 -38.66 -21.16
C ALA A 39 -1.57 -38.35 -20.17
N ALA A 40 -1.85 -37.06 -19.91
CA ALA A 40 -2.93 -36.62 -19.04
C ALA A 40 -4.33 -36.62 -19.69
N LYS A 41 -4.48 -37.06 -20.95
CA LYS A 41 -5.73 -37.00 -21.71
C LYS A 41 -6.31 -38.35 -22.17
N SER A 42 -5.70 -39.48 -21.81
CA SER A 42 -6.02 -40.79 -22.41
C SER A 42 -6.37 -41.93 -21.45
N GLU A 43 -7.13 -41.66 -20.38
CA GLU A 43 -7.79 -42.71 -19.58
C GLU A 43 -9.30 -42.50 -19.46
N THR A 44 -10.06 -43.02 -20.42
CA THR A 44 -11.48 -43.38 -20.24
C THR A 44 -11.92 -44.34 -21.35
N LYS A 45 -12.08 -45.63 -21.01
CA LYS A 45 -12.81 -46.61 -21.83
C LYS A 45 -14.05 -47.03 -21.05
N PRO A 46 -15.27 -46.90 -21.60
CA PRO A 46 -16.46 -47.49 -21.00
C PRO A 46 -16.51 -49.01 -21.29
N ALA A 47 -17.07 -49.77 -20.36
CA ALA A 47 -17.52 -51.15 -20.60
C ALA A 47 -18.98 -51.12 -21.13
N LYS A 48 -19.35 -52.15 -21.90
CA LYS A 48 -20.74 -52.44 -22.30
C LYS A 48 -21.37 -53.50 -21.38
N ASP A 49 -22.70 -53.49 -21.36
CA ASP A 49 -23.67 -54.59 -21.11
C ASP A 49 -24.89 -54.01 -20.36
N LEU A 50 -26.17 -54.24 -20.69
CA LEU A 50 -26.92 -54.86 -21.83
C LEU A 50 -28.26 -54.04 -21.96
N GLN A 51 -29.26 -54.26 -22.81
CA GLN A 51 -29.68 -55.32 -23.77
C GLN A 51 -30.62 -54.70 -24.85
N ASP A 52 -31.27 -55.52 -25.70
CA ASP A 52 -32.58 -55.39 -26.39
C ASP A 52 -32.99 -54.05 -27.10
N ASN A 53 -33.19 -54.03 -28.44
CA ASN A 53 -34.45 -54.27 -29.22
C ASN A 53 -35.40 -53.05 -29.23
N GLU A 54 -36.10 -52.63 -30.30
CA GLU A 54 -36.42 -53.23 -31.62
C GLU A 54 -36.66 -52.10 -32.67
N ASP A 55 -36.18 -52.30 -33.91
CA ASP A 55 -36.70 -51.97 -35.28
C ASP A 55 -37.53 -50.69 -35.68
N ASP A 56 -37.87 -50.63 -36.97
CA ASP A 56 -38.80 -49.74 -37.73
C ASP A 56 -38.43 -48.26 -38.05
N ASP A 57 -37.37 -48.08 -38.85
CA ASP A 57 -37.39 -47.76 -40.32
C ASP A 57 -38.27 -46.63 -40.96
N VAL A 58 -37.92 -46.27 -42.22
CA VAL A 58 -38.66 -45.54 -43.29
C VAL A 58 -38.58 -43.98 -43.41
N ASP A 59 -37.79 -43.53 -44.41
CA ASP A 59 -37.94 -42.44 -45.43
C ASP A 59 -38.50 -41.02 -45.11
N MET A 60 -37.86 -39.92 -45.58
CA MET A 60 -38.02 -39.15 -46.86
C MET A 60 -39.41 -38.49 -47.09
N GLU A 61 -39.59 -37.35 -47.80
CA GLU A 61 -38.69 -36.56 -48.68
C GLU A 61 -39.01 -35.01 -48.64
N ASP A 62 -38.66 -34.26 -49.70
CA ASP A 62 -38.53 -32.79 -49.80
C ASP A 62 -39.81 -32.02 -50.26
N SER A 63 -39.74 -30.68 -50.18
CA SER A 63 -40.21 -29.69 -51.19
C SER A 63 -41.20 -28.56 -50.81
N SER A 64 -40.82 -27.37 -51.30
CA SER A 64 -41.38 -25.99 -51.26
C SER A 64 -42.87 -25.72 -51.58
N ARG A 65 -43.43 -24.55 -51.12
CA ARG A 65 -43.87 -23.39 -51.98
C ARG A 65 -44.64 -22.21 -51.29
N ASP A 66 -44.38 -21.00 -51.83
CA ASP A 66 -45.19 -19.76 -52.09
C ASP A 66 -46.40 -19.24 -51.26
N ILE A 67 -46.24 -17.98 -50.78
CA ILE A 67 -47.02 -16.71 -51.07
C ILE A 67 -48.54 -16.79 -51.41
N PRO A 68 -49.43 -16.03 -50.70
CA PRO A 68 -50.12 -14.86 -51.29
C PRO A 68 -50.46 -13.66 -50.35
N THR A 69 -51.09 -12.59 -50.90
CA THR A 69 -51.21 -11.21 -50.32
C THR A 69 -52.62 -10.61 -50.24
N LYS A 70 -52.74 -9.46 -49.51
CA LYS A 70 -53.82 -8.41 -49.43
C LYS A 70 -54.77 -8.54 -48.22
N THR A 71 -55.53 -7.53 -47.75
CA THR A 71 -56.01 -6.23 -48.35
C THR A 71 -56.16 -5.11 -47.28
N GLY A 72 -56.66 -3.90 -47.65
CA GLY A 72 -57.04 -2.76 -46.77
C GLY A 72 -58.55 -2.46 -46.79
N PRO A 73 -59.08 -1.20 -46.71
CA PRO A 73 -58.42 0.14 -46.72
C PRO A 73 -57.97 0.63 -45.31
N VAL A 74 -58.15 1.84 -44.72
CA VAL A 74 -58.94 3.10 -44.97
C VAL A 74 -58.23 4.33 -44.34
N THR A 75 -58.45 5.56 -44.86
CA THR A 75 -57.98 6.89 -44.32
C THR A 75 -59.04 7.99 -44.66
N PRO A 76 -58.84 9.35 -44.64
CA PRO A 76 -57.63 10.23 -44.58
C PRO A 76 -57.10 10.42 -43.13
N THR A 77 -56.37 11.44 -42.63
CA THR A 77 -55.91 12.84 -42.97
C THR A 77 -54.74 13.17 -42.00
N LYS A 78 -53.95 14.27 -41.98
CA LYS A 78 -53.32 15.30 -42.88
C LYS A 78 -52.70 16.33 -41.89
N ASN A 79 -51.52 16.97 -42.00
CA ASN A 79 -50.34 16.96 -42.90
C ASN A 79 -49.09 16.53 -42.04
N GLY A 80 -47.80 16.65 -42.37
CA GLY A 80 -47.02 17.24 -43.48
C GLY A 80 -46.33 18.57 -43.09
N THR A 81 -45.12 18.95 -43.55
CA THR A 81 -44.22 18.48 -44.64
C THR A 81 -42.86 19.22 -44.50
N VAL A 82 -41.63 18.68 -44.62
CA VAL A 82 -41.10 17.29 -44.68
C VAL A 82 -39.55 17.25 -44.42
N CYS A 83 -39.02 16.03 -44.20
CA CYS A 83 -37.70 15.41 -44.48
C CYS A 83 -36.73 16.00 -45.57
N SER A 84 -35.50 15.50 -45.85
CA SER A 84 -34.46 14.71 -45.11
C SER A 84 -33.16 14.47 -45.96
N ARG A 85 -32.02 14.16 -45.30
CA ARG A 85 -30.85 13.25 -45.59
C ARG A 85 -30.80 12.36 -46.88
N PRO A 86 -29.68 11.63 -47.22
CA PRO A 86 -28.23 11.66 -46.82
C PRO A 86 -27.21 11.41 -48.01
N ALA A 87 -25.89 11.23 -47.75
CA ALA A 87 -24.97 10.19 -48.32
C ALA A 87 -23.44 10.55 -48.27
N SER A 88 -22.56 9.55 -48.50
CA SER A 88 -21.06 9.60 -48.56
C SER A 88 -20.56 8.80 -49.79
N PRO A 89 -19.24 8.51 -50.05
CA PRO A 89 -17.95 9.02 -49.53
C PRO A 89 -16.92 9.41 -50.66
N GLY A 90 -15.67 9.77 -50.35
CA GLY A 90 -14.58 9.88 -51.36
C GLY A 90 -13.19 10.35 -50.86
N ALA A 91 -12.11 9.88 -51.51
CA ALA A 91 -10.68 10.24 -51.38
C ALA A 91 -9.91 9.69 -52.63
N PRO A 92 -8.58 9.87 -52.88
CA PRO A 92 -7.51 10.57 -52.13
C PRO A 92 -6.58 11.46 -53.04
N ARG A 93 -5.31 11.68 -52.62
CA ARG A 93 -4.12 12.33 -53.29
C ARG A 93 -3.85 13.80 -52.87
N VAL A 94 -2.64 14.25 -52.46
CA VAL A 94 -1.23 14.13 -52.97
C VAL A 94 -1.05 15.06 -54.19
N ASP A 95 -0.08 15.98 -54.30
CA ASP A 95 1.30 16.20 -53.74
C ASP A 95 1.43 17.56 -52.95
N SER A 96 2.43 17.90 -52.09
CA SER A 96 3.91 18.03 -52.07
C SER A 96 4.46 19.46 -52.28
N ASP A 97 5.73 19.67 -51.91
CA ASP A 97 6.60 20.88 -52.01
C ASP A 97 6.52 21.83 -50.77
N GLU A 98 7.54 22.08 -49.92
CA GLU A 98 9.01 22.34 -50.04
C GLU A 98 9.40 23.70 -50.68
N GLU A 99 10.34 24.51 -50.16
CA GLU A 99 11.12 24.51 -48.89
C GLU A 99 11.70 25.95 -48.60
N ILE A 100 12.67 26.08 -47.67
CA ILE A 100 13.74 27.13 -47.60
C ILE A 100 13.46 28.49 -46.89
N LYS A 101 13.79 28.49 -45.58
CA LYS A 101 14.82 29.31 -44.87
C LYS A 101 14.98 30.83 -45.15
N SER A 102 14.88 31.64 -44.09
CA SER A 102 16.04 32.27 -43.36
C SER A 102 15.51 33.17 -42.22
N GLU A 103 15.87 33.03 -40.94
CA GLU A 103 17.14 33.06 -40.18
C GLU A 103 17.64 34.45 -39.72
N SER A 104 18.25 34.48 -38.52
CA SER A 104 18.91 35.62 -37.82
C SER A 104 17.98 36.75 -37.30
N ALA A 105 18.30 37.47 -36.21
CA ALA A 105 19.15 37.17 -35.04
C ALA A 105 18.77 38.09 -33.84
N ARG A 106 19.32 37.80 -32.64
CA ARG A 106 19.10 38.56 -31.38
C ARG A 106 19.87 39.88 -31.33
N SER A 107 19.35 40.86 -30.58
CA SER A 107 20.13 41.62 -29.58
C SER A 107 19.21 42.30 -28.54
N GLU A 108 19.79 42.84 -27.47
CA GLU A 108 19.10 43.28 -26.25
C GLU A 108 19.13 44.82 -26.08
N SER A 109 18.29 45.36 -25.17
CA SER A 109 18.60 46.38 -24.14
C SER A 109 17.36 47.22 -23.76
N ALA A 110 17.46 48.11 -22.76
CA ALA A 110 16.32 48.53 -21.93
C ALA A 110 16.12 50.06 -21.77
N SER A 111 14.84 50.48 -21.72
CA SER A 111 14.30 51.68 -21.01
C SER A 111 14.78 53.07 -21.51
N PRO A 112 14.24 54.24 -21.05
CA PRO A 112 13.15 54.50 -20.09
C PRO A 112 12.09 55.61 -20.47
N SER A 113 10.99 55.68 -19.69
CA SER A 113 10.25 56.87 -19.16
C SER A 113 9.83 58.13 -19.98
N ALA A 114 8.55 58.55 -19.75
CA ALA A 114 8.09 59.90 -19.34
C ALA A 114 7.37 60.93 -20.31
N ARG A 115 6.05 61.10 -20.02
CA ARG A 115 5.32 62.37 -19.61
C ARG A 115 4.65 63.35 -20.62
N LYS A 116 3.62 64.04 -20.06
CA LYS A 116 2.84 65.25 -20.49
C LYS A 116 1.78 65.01 -21.60
N LEU A 117 0.61 65.68 -21.68
CA LEU A 117 -0.21 66.65 -20.87
C LEU A 117 -1.72 66.45 -21.30
N LYS A 118 -2.82 66.99 -20.74
CA LYS A 118 -3.16 68.34 -20.19
C LYS A 118 -4.39 68.26 -19.23
N ARG A 119 -5.08 69.39 -18.91
CA ARG A 119 -5.69 69.64 -17.57
C ARG A 119 -6.84 70.67 -17.52
N GLN A 120 -7.83 70.43 -16.65
CA GLN A 120 -8.71 71.36 -15.86
C GLN A 120 -9.33 70.49 -14.73
N LYS A 121 -9.32 70.76 -13.41
CA LYS A 121 -9.40 71.95 -12.52
C LYS A 121 -10.76 72.65 -12.58
N ASP A 122 -11.42 73.03 -11.48
CA ASP A 122 -11.03 73.13 -10.05
C ASP A 122 -12.11 72.49 -9.12
N SER A 123 -12.16 72.46 -7.77
CA SER A 123 -11.42 72.97 -6.56
C SER A 123 -12.08 72.28 -5.31
N VAL A 124 -11.64 72.23 -4.05
CA VAL A 124 -10.50 72.70 -3.20
C VAL A 124 -10.51 71.77 -1.92
N VAL A 125 -9.42 71.12 -1.49
CA VAL A 125 -8.38 71.53 -0.48
C VAL A 125 -8.88 71.51 0.99
N GLU A 126 -8.21 70.92 2.00
CA GLU A 126 -6.92 70.18 2.18
C GLU A 126 -7.20 68.96 3.14
N GLU A 127 -6.62 67.75 3.05
CA GLU A 127 -5.22 67.29 3.32
C GLU A 127 -4.73 67.55 4.78
N SER A 128 -3.87 66.71 5.40
CA SER A 128 -2.84 65.79 4.87
C SER A 128 -2.68 64.43 5.61
N ASP A 129 -1.77 63.58 5.10
CA ASP A 129 -1.27 62.30 5.67
C ASP A 129 -0.40 62.42 6.94
N GLY A 130 0.07 61.29 7.54
CA GLY A 130 1.19 61.38 8.51
C GLY A 130 1.69 60.22 9.41
N ASN A 131 1.78 58.95 8.96
CA ASN A 131 2.81 57.96 9.41
C ASN A 131 2.86 57.38 10.88
N GLU A 132 3.64 56.30 11.03
CA GLU A 132 4.41 55.76 12.19
C GLU A 132 3.82 55.06 13.47
N SER A 133 4.15 53.75 13.55
CA SER A 133 4.68 52.93 14.68
C SER A 133 4.30 53.10 16.18
N GLU A 134 3.78 52.00 16.76
CA GLU A 134 4.17 51.33 18.05
C GLU A 134 4.10 52.08 19.42
N PRO A 135 4.05 51.37 20.58
CA PRO A 135 3.27 51.86 21.74
C PRO A 135 4.05 52.20 23.04
N VAL A 136 3.58 53.22 23.79
CA VAL A 136 3.99 53.50 25.19
C VAL A 136 2.76 53.84 26.09
N THR A 137 2.93 53.73 27.41
CA THR A 137 1.90 53.29 28.38
C THR A 137 1.16 54.37 29.22
N LYS A 138 -0.03 53.97 29.72
CA LYS A 138 -0.61 54.23 31.08
C LYS A 138 -1.20 55.62 31.48
N ARG A 139 -2.50 55.56 31.84
CA ARG A 139 -3.15 56.17 33.05
C ARG A 139 -3.29 57.71 33.12
N ARG A 140 -4.25 58.32 33.86
CA ARG A 140 -5.49 57.91 34.59
C ARG A 140 -6.13 59.18 35.19
N ARG A 141 -7.47 59.31 35.29
CA ARG A 141 -8.14 60.16 36.31
C ARG A 141 -9.61 59.82 36.54
N GLY A 142 -10.06 60.02 37.78
CA GLY A 142 -11.43 59.96 38.30
C GLY A 142 -11.43 60.27 39.80
N PRO A 143 -12.55 60.72 40.40
CA PRO A 143 -12.85 60.49 41.84
C PRO A 143 -14.37 60.30 42.11
N THR A 144 -14.90 59.94 43.30
CA THR A 144 -14.27 59.54 44.58
C THR A 144 -14.73 58.11 44.96
N LYS A 145 -15.58 57.70 45.93
CA LYS A 145 -16.10 58.14 47.27
C LYS A 145 -16.66 56.86 47.97
N PRO A 146 -16.75 56.74 49.31
CA PRO A 146 -15.64 56.79 50.28
C PRO A 146 -15.61 55.64 51.33
N LYS A 147 -14.40 55.26 51.82
CA LYS A 147 -14.05 54.81 53.21
C LYS A 147 -14.66 53.47 53.76
N THR A 148 -14.06 52.70 54.70
CA THR A 148 -12.78 52.77 55.47
C THR A 148 -12.35 51.37 56.00
N GLU A 149 -11.03 51.13 56.16
CA GLU A 149 -10.25 50.42 57.26
C GLU A 149 -10.82 49.21 58.06
N SER A 150 -10.05 48.23 58.61
CA SER A 150 -8.59 47.90 58.57
C SER A 150 -8.24 46.45 59.07
N SER A 151 -6.97 46.03 58.84
CA SER A 151 -6.09 45.20 59.72
C SER A 151 -6.42 43.76 60.23
N THR A 152 -5.68 42.78 59.67
CA THR A 152 -4.88 41.69 60.31
C THR A 152 -5.47 40.54 61.17
N SER A 153 -5.00 39.32 60.85
CA SER A 153 -4.57 38.18 61.73
C SER A 153 -5.50 36.96 62.01
N LYS A 154 -4.84 35.82 62.35
CA LYS A 154 -5.34 34.48 62.80
C LYS A 154 -5.66 34.50 64.32
N PRO A 155 -6.28 33.49 65.01
CA PRO A 155 -6.32 32.04 64.72
C PRO A 155 -7.70 31.35 65.00
N ALA A 156 -7.71 30.07 65.43
CA ALA A 156 -8.89 29.20 65.48
C ALA A 156 -9.19 28.60 66.87
N ALA A 157 -10.48 28.32 67.16
CA ALA A 157 -10.98 27.39 68.18
C ALA A 157 -12.46 27.02 67.90
N GLY A 158 -12.96 25.84 68.36
CA GLY A 158 -14.30 25.33 68.01
C GLY A 158 -15.21 24.95 69.22
N ARG A 159 -16.21 24.07 68.97
CA ARG A 159 -17.33 23.60 69.87
C ARG A 159 -18.59 24.51 69.84
N LYS A 160 -19.84 24.04 70.07
CA LYS A 160 -20.40 22.74 70.56
C LYS A 160 -21.93 22.59 70.26
N ASN A 161 -22.45 21.34 70.24
CA ASN A 161 -23.84 20.91 70.63
C ASN A 161 -25.06 21.36 69.76
N THR A 162 -26.27 20.72 69.77
CA THR A 162 -26.84 19.58 70.56
C THR A 162 -28.05 18.86 69.87
N LYS A 163 -28.25 17.55 70.18
CA LYS A 163 -29.56 16.81 70.33
C LYS A 163 -30.47 16.60 69.08
N ALA A 164 -31.34 15.57 68.98
CA ALA A 164 -31.67 14.42 69.86
C ALA A 164 -32.12 13.16 69.05
N SER A 165 -32.28 12.02 69.73
CA SER A 165 -32.89 10.77 69.21
C SER A 165 -33.93 10.18 70.18
N PRO A 166 -34.83 9.33 69.69
CA PRO A 166 -34.92 7.92 70.12
C PRO A 166 -35.03 6.98 68.89
N ARG A 167 -35.03 5.63 68.95
CA ARG A 167 -34.60 4.52 69.85
C ARG A 167 -34.74 3.25 68.95
N GLY A 168 -34.00 2.15 69.08
CA GLY A 168 -32.92 1.69 69.97
C GLY A 168 -32.39 0.37 69.37
N LYS A 169 -32.02 -0.71 70.08
CA LYS A 169 -31.74 -0.98 71.50
C LYS A 169 -31.01 -2.35 71.53
N THR A 170 -29.89 -2.49 72.26
CA THR A 170 -28.97 -3.66 72.26
C THR A 170 -28.39 -4.02 70.89
N ASN A 171 -27.29 -4.78 70.73
CA ASN A 171 -26.31 -5.38 71.67
C ASN A 171 -24.88 -4.85 71.26
N ASP A 172 -23.76 -4.86 72.00
CA ASP A 172 -23.14 -5.75 73.00
C ASP A 172 -22.71 -7.11 72.39
N LYS A 173 -21.42 -7.48 72.22
CA LYS A 173 -20.10 -6.92 72.61
C LYS A 173 -19.21 -6.79 71.33
N GLY A 174 -17.98 -6.26 71.30
CA GLY A 174 -17.06 -5.78 72.36
C GLY A 174 -15.99 -6.83 72.74
N ALA A 175 -14.76 -6.49 73.17
CA ALA A 175 -14.07 -5.19 73.24
C ALA A 175 -12.57 -5.38 73.59
N THR A 176 -11.66 -4.52 73.07
CA THR A 176 -10.39 -3.97 73.69
C THR A 176 -9.32 -4.89 74.38
N SER A 177 -7.99 -4.61 74.42
CA SER A 177 -7.04 -3.78 73.64
C SER A 177 -5.60 -3.81 74.22
N THR A 178 -4.54 -3.98 73.40
CA THR A 178 -3.09 -3.59 73.63
C THR A 178 -2.34 -4.19 74.86
N PRO A 179 -1.02 -3.96 75.13
CA PRO A 179 0.17 -3.51 74.33
C PRO A 179 1.48 -4.38 74.48
N ASN A 180 2.56 -4.04 73.73
CA ASN A 180 4.00 -4.40 73.93
C ASN A 180 4.41 -5.91 73.84
N LYS A 181 5.65 -6.32 73.50
CA LYS A 181 7.01 -5.80 73.80
C LYS A 181 8.06 -6.19 72.71
N GLN A 182 9.35 -5.86 72.91
CA GLN A 182 10.49 -5.95 71.96
C GLN A 182 11.31 -7.27 72.04
N LEU A 183 12.36 -7.36 71.17
CA LEU A 183 13.52 -8.30 71.12
C LEU A 183 13.34 -9.57 70.24
N GLU A 184 14.36 -10.10 69.53
CA GLU A 184 15.58 -9.53 68.90
C GLU A 184 16.23 -10.59 67.96
N LYS A 185 16.78 -10.20 66.79
CA LYS A 185 17.65 -11.01 65.88
C LYS A 185 17.01 -12.30 65.27
N ASN A 186 17.52 -12.95 64.21
CA ASN A 186 18.67 -12.66 63.33
C ASN A 186 18.39 -13.01 61.84
N GLU A 187 19.21 -12.43 60.97
CA GLU A 187 19.53 -12.63 59.54
C GLU A 187 18.94 -13.80 58.67
N SER A 188 18.66 -13.43 57.40
CA SER A 188 18.99 -14.14 56.13
C SER A 188 17.96 -14.97 55.33
N ALA A 189 18.22 -15.00 54.01
CA ALA A 189 17.85 -16.02 53.00
C ALA A 189 16.36 -16.29 52.65
N VAL A 190 15.81 -15.39 51.82
CA VAL A 190 14.81 -15.60 50.74
C VAL A 190 14.51 -17.07 50.33
N GLY A 191 13.23 -17.48 50.33
CA GLY A 191 12.80 -18.71 49.65
C GLY A 191 11.29 -19.05 49.66
N ASN A 192 10.71 -19.13 48.44
CA ASN A 192 9.57 -19.99 48.01
C ASN A 192 8.07 -19.58 48.26
N ALA A 193 7.18 -20.09 47.38
CA ALA A 193 5.69 -20.05 47.32
C ALA A 193 5.01 -18.66 47.23
N GLU A 194 4.25 -18.31 46.17
CA GLU A 194 2.85 -18.70 45.83
C GLU A 194 1.80 -18.23 46.87
N SER A 195 0.68 -17.56 46.55
CA SER A 195 0.03 -17.10 45.29
C SER A 195 -0.71 -15.75 45.58
N SER A 196 -1.45 -15.03 44.72
CA SER A 196 -2.30 -15.37 43.56
C SER A 196 -2.69 -14.12 42.73
N GLU A 197 -3.22 -14.34 41.52
CA GLU A 197 -4.11 -13.46 40.72
C GLU A 197 -3.76 -11.97 40.51
N SER A 198 -3.27 -11.65 39.30
CA SER A 198 -3.57 -10.37 38.62
C SER A 198 -3.63 -10.60 37.10
N ASP A 199 -4.65 -10.05 36.44
CA ASP A 199 -4.90 -10.28 35.01
C ASP A 199 -3.90 -9.52 34.11
N GLN A 200 -3.36 -10.21 33.10
CA GLN A 200 -2.65 -9.61 31.98
C GLN A 200 -3.37 -9.96 30.67
N ASP A 201 -3.95 -8.96 29.99
CA ASP A 201 -4.60 -9.12 28.67
C ASP A 201 -4.19 -7.97 27.72
N ASP A 202 -2.90 -7.64 27.73
CA ASP A 202 -2.30 -6.48 27.04
C ASP A 202 -1.50 -6.91 25.79
N LEU A 203 -2.22 -7.28 24.73
CA LEU A 203 -1.64 -7.64 23.41
C LEU A 203 -2.39 -6.97 22.24
N LEU A 204 -2.21 -5.65 22.10
CA LEU A 204 -2.77 -4.86 20.97
C LEU A 204 -1.75 -4.00 20.20
N SER A 205 -0.47 -4.37 20.24
CA SER A 205 0.48 -4.11 19.14
C SER A 205 1.05 -5.45 18.61
N GLU A 206 1.80 -5.42 17.52
CA GLU A 206 2.37 -6.61 16.82
C GLU A 206 1.36 -7.67 16.32
N SER A 207 0.71 -7.43 15.18
CA SER A 207 0.05 -8.49 14.39
C SER A 207 0.11 -8.29 12.86
N SER A 208 1.04 -7.46 12.37
CA SER A 208 1.31 -7.21 10.95
C SER A 208 2.58 -7.89 10.41
N SER A 209 3.34 -8.60 11.26
CA SER A 209 4.68 -9.13 10.93
C SER A 209 5.05 -10.49 11.53
N GLU A 210 4.22 -11.04 12.43
CA GLU A 210 4.48 -12.29 13.16
C GLU A 210 4.12 -13.56 12.35
N GLU A 211 4.99 -13.94 11.42
CA GLU A 211 5.20 -15.37 11.09
C GLU A 211 6.63 -15.77 11.47
N LEU A 212 6.87 -15.78 12.79
CA LEU A 212 8.13 -16.20 13.41
C LEU A 212 8.07 -17.65 13.94
N ASP A 213 9.22 -18.13 14.39
CA ASP A 213 9.67 -19.51 14.27
C ASP A 213 8.76 -20.64 14.79
N ILE A 214 8.46 -21.56 13.87
CA ILE A 214 7.73 -22.82 14.08
C ILE A 214 8.73 -23.98 13.94
N LYS A 215 9.09 -24.58 15.09
CA LYS A 215 9.44 -26.01 15.16
C LYS A 215 8.13 -26.82 15.01
N PRO A 216 8.14 -28.05 14.49
CA PRO A 216 6.91 -28.79 14.13
C PRO A 216 5.82 -28.81 15.22
N GLU A 217 6.19 -28.98 16.50
CA GLU A 217 5.27 -28.95 17.66
C GLU A 217 4.44 -27.65 17.81
N LYS A 218 4.94 -26.52 17.30
CA LYS A 218 4.19 -25.26 17.30
C LYS A 218 3.13 -25.21 16.20
N GLU A 219 3.26 -26.01 15.13
CA GLU A 219 2.31 -25.96 14.02
C GLU A 219 0.96 -26.56 14.40
N GLU A 220 0.95 -27.66 15.15
CA GLU A 220 -0.28 -28.22 15.74
C GLU A 220 -0.94 -27.23 16.70
N LYS A 221 -0.16 -26.54 17.54
CA LYS A 221 -0.67 -25.48 18.43
C LYS A 221 -1.26 -24.31 17.63
N LYS A 222 -0.67 -23.93 16.49
CA LYS A 222 -1.21 -22.90 15.56
C LYS A 222 -2.50 -23.38 14.87
N LYS A 223 -2.54 -24.62 14.38
CA LYS A 223 -3.73 -25.28 13.80
C LYS A 223 -4.90 -25.37 14.81
N ASN A 224 -4.63 -25.83 16.03
CA ASN A 224 -5.60 -25.89 17.12
C ASN A 224 -6.11 -24.51 17.55
N THR A 225 -5.24 -23.49 17.57
CA THR A 225 -5.64 -22.11 17.87
C THR A 225 -6.52 -21.53 16.76
N ALA A 226 -6.17 -21.75 15.49
CA ALA A 226 -7.00 -21.34 14.35
C ALA A 226 -8.37 -22.05 14.35
N SER A 227 -8.42 -23.34 14.71
CA SER A 227 -9.67 -24.08 14.89
C SER A 227 -10.55 -23.45 15.99
N LYS A 228 -9.99 -23.17 17.18
CA LYS A 228 -10.69 -22.46 18.26
C LYS A 228 -11.14 -21.05 17.87
N GLN A 229 -10.38 -20.33 17.04
CA GLN A 229 -10.80 -19.02 16.49
C GLN A 229 -11.98 -19.16 15.52
N ARG A 230 -11.94 -20.12 14.60
CA ARG A 230 -13.07 -20.43 13.68
C ARG A 230 -14.32 -20.87 14.45
N GLN A 231 -14.17 -21.69 15.49
CA GLN A 231 -15.26 -22.06 16.41
C GLN A 231 -15.85 -20.85 17.14
N LYS A 232 -15.02 -19.92 17.65
CA LYS A 232 -15.51 -18.66 18.25
C LYS A 232 -16.29 -17.81 17.23
N VAL A 233 -15.79 -17.67 16.00
CA VAL A 233 -16.52 -16.96 14.93
C VAL A 233 -17.84 -17.67 14.59
N GLN A 234 -17.84 -19.00 14.44
CA GLN A 234 -19.06 -19.78 14.20
C GLN A 234 -20.07 -19.63 15.35
N ALA A 235 -19.61 -19.55 16.60
CA ALA A 235 -20.46 -19.27 17.76
C ALA A 235 -21.03 -17.84 17.73
N THR A 236 -20.23 -16.82 17.37
CA THR A 236 -20.72 -15.44 17.19
C THR A 236 -21.79 -15.38 16.09
N LEU A 237 -21.56 -16.03 14.94
CA LEU A 237 -22.50 -16.14 13.82
C LEU A 237 -23.79 -16.92 14.16
N LYS A 238 -23.76 -17.76 15.21
CA LYS A 238 -24.94 -18.44 15.79
C LYS A 238 -25.67 -17.59 16.83
N SER A 239 -24.94 -16.76 17.61
CA SER A 239 -25.52 -15.93 18.67
C SER A 239 -26.19 -14.65 18.15
N SER A 240 -25.76 -14.13 17.00
CA SER A 240 -26.46 -13.04 16.30
C SER A 240 -27.72 -13.58 15.62
N ALA A 241 -28.81 -13.72 16.38
CA ALA A 241 -30.08 -14.26 15.89
C ALA A 241 -30.71 -13.43 14.75
N ASN A 242 -30.34 -12.15 14.64
CA ASN A 242 -30.70 -11.24 13.55
C ASN A 242 -29.43 -10.71 12.87
N ASP A 243 -29.49 -10.44 11.56
CA ASP A 243 -28.45 -9.68 10.86
C ASP A 243 -28.42 -8.21 11.38
N PRO A 244 -27.27 -7.50 11.39
CA PRO A 244 -27.14 -6.24 12.12
C PRO A 244 -27.89 -5.02 11.53
N TYR A 245 -28.42 -5.16 10.31
CA TYR A 245 -29.29 -4.20 9.65
C TYR A 245 -30.55 -4.96 9.19
N PRO A 246 -31.77 -4.38 9.24
CA PRO A 246 -32.98 -5.07 8.78
C PRO A 246 -32.90 -5.47 7.31
N ASP A 247 -33.51 -6.61 6.96
CA ASP A 247 -33.60 -7.04 5.57
C ASP A 247 -34.30 -5.99 4.70
N TRP A 248 -33.65 -5.62 3.61
CA TRP A 248 -34.31 -4.96 2.49
C TRP A 248 -35.03 -6.01 1.63
N LYS A 249 -35.93 -5.57 0.76
CA LYS A 249 -36.64 -6.45 -0.17
C LYS A 249 -35.65 -7.08 -1.14
N ALA A 250 -35.72 -8.40 -1.32
CA ALA A 250 -34.86 -9.11 -2.27
C ALA A 250 -35.03 -8.56 -3.70
N GLY A 251 -33.90 -8.42 -4.41
CA GLY A 251 -33.81 -7.78 -5.72
C GLY A 251 -33.84 -6.24 -5.70
N ASP A 252 -34.07 -5.58 -4.56
CA ASP A 252 -33.81 -4.13 -4.45
C ASP A 252 -32.30 -3.90 -4.17
N PRO A 253 -31.68 -2.81 -4.68
CA PRO A 253 -30.25 -2.54 -4.47
C PRO A 253 -29.88 -2.33 -2.99
N VAL A 254 -28.69 -2.77 -2.59
CA VAL A 254 -28.24 -2.78 -1.19
C VAL A 254 -28.20 -1.36 -0.62
N PRO A 255 -28.88 -1.04 0.50
CA PRO A 255 -28.83 0.28 1.11
C PRO A 255 -27.41 0.63 1.59
N TYR A 256 -26.92 1.83 1.25
CA TYR A 256 -25.58 2.26 1.68
C TYR A 256 -25.51 2.41 3.22
N ALA A 257 -26.60 2.85 3.84
CA ALA A 257 -26.79 2.82 5.30
C ALA A 257 -26.56 1.43 5.95
N ALA A 258 -26.78 0.31 5.24
CA ALA A 258 -26.49 -1.03 5.77
C ALA A 258 -24.98 -1.29 5.85
N LEU A 259 -24.24 -0.91 4.81
CA LEU A 259 -22.77 -0.92 4.81
C LEU A 259 -22.21 0.03 5.88
N CYS A 260 -22.77 1.24 6.03
CA CYS A 260 -22.38 2.19 7.08
C CYS A 260 -22.69 1.67 8.50
N THR A 261 -23.75 0.87 8.68
CA THR A 261 -24.06 0.19 9.95
C THR A 261 -22.98 -0.86 10.26
N THR A 262 -22.62 -1.70 9.29
CA THR A 262 -21.52 -2.67 9.43
C THR A 262 -20.18 -1.98 9.72
N PHE A 263 -19.86 -0.89 9.02
CA PHE A 263 -18.68 -0.07 9.29
C PHE A 263 -18.67 0.51 10.72
N SER A 264 -19.80 1.01 11.22
CA SER A 264 -19.88 1.55 12.59
C SER A 264 -19.69 0.47 13.66
N LEU A 265 -20.15 -0.76 13.42
CA LEU A 265 -19.94 -1.88 14.33
C LEU A 265 -18.47 -2.33 14.34
N VAL A 266 -17.85 -2.39 13.16
CA VAL A 266 -16.41 -2.69 13.01
C VAL A 266 -15.55 -1.61 13.68
N GLU A 267 -15.83 -0.33 13.46
CA GLU A 267 -15.08 0.79 14.04
C GLU A 267 -15.17 0.84 15.57
N MET A 268 -16.21 0.26 16.16
CA MET A 268 -16.44 0.20 17.61
C MET A 268 -15.74 -0.98 18.31
N THR A 269 -15.04 -1.87 17.60
CA THR A 269 -14.35 -3.03 18.21
C THR A 269 -12.91 -3.20 17.72
N THR A 270 -11.99 -3.48 18.63
CA THR A 270 -10.60 -3.90 18.30
C THR A 270 -10.48 -5.40 18.05
N LYS A 271 -11.50 -6.19 18.43
CA LYS A 271 -11.43 -7.65 18.42
C LYS A 271 -11.64 -8.19 17.01
N ARG A 272 -10.55 -8.56 16.32
CA ARG A 272 -10.53 -9.05 14.92
C ARG A 272 -11.58 -10.12 14.59
N LEU A 273 -11.91 -11.02 15.51
CA LEU A 273 -12.95 -12.04 15.30
C LEU A 273 -14.37 -11.44 15.23
N ALA A 274 -14.65 -10.37 15.99
CA ALA A 274 -15.92 -9.64 15.92
C ALA A 274 -16.01 -8.83 14.62
N ILE A 275 -14.92 -8.18 14.21
CA ILE A 275 -14.82 -7.51 12.89
C ILE A 275 -15.16 -8.50 11.76
N LEU A 276 -14.53 -9.69 11.79
CA LEU A 276 -14.77 -10.77 10.83
C LEU A 276 -16.23 -11.24 10.85
N ALA A 277 -16.83 -11.42 12.03
CA ALA A 277 -18.23 -11.80 12.16
C ALA A 277 -19.19 -10.74 11.57
N HIS A 278 -19.03 -9.45 11.92
CA HIS A 278 -19.86 -8.37 11.36
C HIS A 278 -19.76 -8.28 9.83
N CYS A 279 -18.54 -8.36 9.29
CA CYS A 279 -18.34 -8.36 7.84
C CYS A 279 -18.97 -9.59 7.17
N SER A 280 -18.85 -10.78 7.77
CA SER A 280 -19.37 -12.02 7.20
C SER A 280 -20.90 -12.10 7.25
N LEU A 281 -21.54 -11.60 8.32
CA LEU A 281 -23.00 -11.47 8.40
C LEU A 281 -23.54 -10.57 7.29
N PHE A 282 -22.94 -9.37 7.12
CA PHE A 282 -23.40 -8.42 6.12
C PHE A 282 -23.18 -8.92 4.68
N LEU A 283 -22.01 -9.51 4.37
CA LEU A 283 -21.76 -10.12 3.05
C LEU A 283 -22.70 -11.31 2.78
N ARG A 284 -23.09 -12.08 3.80
CA ARG A 284 -24.12 -13.14 3.70
C ARG A 284 -25.52 -12.56 3.45
N GLN A 285 -25.85 -11.43 4.06
CA GLN A 285 -27.11 -10.71 3.83
C GLN A 285 -27.19 -10.17 2.38
N VAL A 286 -26.09 -9.61 1.87
CA VAL A 286 -25.97 -9.20 0.44
C VAL A 286 -26.14 -10.40 -0.49
N LEU A 287 -25.40 -11.50 -0.27
CA LEU A 287 -25.55 -12.75 -1.03
C LEU A 287 -27.00 -13.30 -1.03
N ARG A 288 -27.74 -13.11 0.07
CA ARG A 288 -29.10 -13.63 0.24
C ARG A 288 -30.19 -12.76 -0.40
N LEU A 289 -29.96 -11.45 -0.57
CA LEU A 289 -30.98 -10.49 -1.00
C LEU A 289 -30.70 -9.86 -2.38
N THR A 290 -29.43 -9.57 -2.67
CA THR A 290 -28.98 -8.78 -3.83
C THR A 290 -27.54 -9.19 -4.20
N PRO A 291 -27.29 -10.44 -4.64
CA PRO A 291 -25.94 -10.98 -4.84
C PRO A 291 -25.13 -10.21 -5.90
N GLU A 292 -25.77 -9.53 -6.83
CA GLU A 292 -25.09 -8.74 -7.86
C GLU A 292 -24.45 -7.44 -7.33
N ASP A 293 -24.87 -6.95 -6.15
CA ASP A 293 -24.22 -5.83 -5.44
C ASP A 293 -22.99 -6.28 -4.64
N LEU A 294 -22.63 -7.57 -4.63
CA LEU A 294 -21.52 -8.10 -3.84
C LEU A 294 -20.15 -7.52 -4.27
N LEU A 295 -19.91 -7.33 -5.57
CA LEU A 295 -18.67 -6.74 -6.08
C LEU A 295 -18.47 -5.28 -5.61
N PRO A 296 -19.39 -4.33 -5.88
CA PRO A 296 -19.25 -2.97 -5.35
C PRO A 296 -19.29 -2.92 -3.82
N THR A 297 -19.98 -3.85 -3.14
CA THR A 297 -19.90 -3.99 -1.67
C THR A 297 -18.47 -4.29 -1.21
N VAL A 298 -17.83 -5.32 -1.76
CA VAL A 298 -16.47 -5.73 -1.37
C VAL A 298 -15.46 -4.64 -1.72
N GLN A 299 -15.57 -4.02 -2.90
CA GLN A 299 -14.72 -2.89 -3.32
C GLN A 299 -14.84 -1.71 -2.34
N LEU A 300 -16.06 -1.29 -1.96
CA LEU A 300 -16.22 -0.23 -0.96
C LEU A 300 -15.69 -0.64 0.43
N MET A 301 -15.80 -1.92 0.84
CA MET A 301 -15.26 -2.42 2.11
C MET A 301 -13.72 -2.40 2.19
N ILE A 302 -13.01 -2.54 1.07
CA ILE A 302 -11.54 -2.43 0.98
C ILE A 302 -11.04 -1.03 0.57
N ASN A 303 -11.93 -0.03 0.52
CA ASN A 303 -11.64 1.33 0.07
C ASN A 303 -11.09 1.43 -1.37
N LYS A 304 -11.65 0.67 -2.31
CA LYS A 304 -11.30 0.69 -3.75
C LYS A 304 -12.54 0.83 -4.63
N LEU A 305 -12.33 1.13 -5.91
CA LEU A 305 -13.37 1.26 -6.95
C LEU A 305 -13.15 0.31 -8.14
N ALA A 306 -11.96 -0.29 -8.21
CA ALA A 306 -11.50 -1.27 -9.18
C ALA A 306 -10.21 -1.91 -8.63
N ALA A 307 -9.70 -2.95 -9.30
CA ALA A 307 -8.36 -3.48 -9.05
C ALA A 307 -7.27 -2.42 -9.26
N ASP A 308 -6.16 -2.60 -8.54
CA ASP A 308 -5.02 -1.66 -8.52
C ASP A 308 -4.46 -1.35 -9.93
N TYR A 309 -4.48 -2.36 -10.81
CA TYR A 309 -3.95 -2.27 -12.17
C TYR A 309 -4.82 -1.50 -13.14
N ALA A 310 -6.06 -1.17 -12.77
CA ALA A 310 -6.96 -0.38 -13.61
C ALA A 310 -6.65 1.13 -13.59
N GLY A 311 -5.68 1.58 -12.76
CA GLY A 311 -5.25 2.98 -12.70
C GLY A 311 -6.31 3.97 -12.20
N ILE A 312 -7.36 3.48 -11.53
CA ILE A 312 -8.51 4.30 -11.09
C ILE A 312 -8.18 5.02 -9.77
N GLU A 313 -7.46 6.13 -9.88
CA GLU A 313 -7.21 7.06 -8.78
C GLU A 313 -8.41 8.02 -8.58
N LEU A 314 -8.85 8.22 -7.33
CA LEU A 314 -9.84 9.27 -7.01
C LEU A 314 -9.32 10.68 -7.40
N GLY A 315 -8.03 10.94 -7.19
CA GLY A 315 -7.36 12.18 -7.57
C GLY A 315 -8.02 13.43 -6.97
N ILE A 316 -8.22 13.44 -5.65
CA ILE A 316 -8.91 14.48 -4.86
C ILE A 316 -8.09 14.74 -3.59
N GLY A 317 -7.76 16.00 -3.31
CA GLY A 317 -7.13 16.43 -2.05
C GLY A 317 -8.14 16.99 -1.04
N GLU A 318 -7.75 17.07 0.24
CA GLU A 318 -8.59 17.59 1.34
C GLU A 318 -9.22 18.96 1.03
N SER A 319 -8.53 19.84 0.28
CA SER A 319 -9.04 21.15 -0.12
C SER A 319 -10.34 21.07 -0.95
N LEU A 320 -10.43 20.11 -1.88
CA LEU A 320 -11.62 19.87 -2.70
C LEU A 320 -12.72 19.17 -1.88
N ILE A 321 -12.35 18.28 -0.96
CA ILE A 321 -13.28 17.65 -0.02
C ILE A 321 -13.92 18.72 0.88
N MET A 322 -13.12 19.59 1.50
CA MET A 322 -13.60 20.69 2.32
C MET A 322 -14.47 21.68 1.54
N LYS A 323 -14.13 22.00 0.28
CA LYS A 323 -14.99 22.78 -0.62
C LYS A 323 -16.34 22.10 -0.84
N ALA A 324 -16.36 20.79 -1.12
CA ALA A 324 -17.60 20.03 -1.32
C ALA A 324 -18.45 19.89 -0.05
N ILE A 325 -17.84 19.76 1.14
CA ILE A 325 -18.57 19.80 2.43
C ILE A 325 -19.19 21.18 2.65
N GLY A 326 -18.43 22.26 2.44
CA GLY A 326 -18.94 23.62 2.55
C GLY A 326 -20.11 23.90 1.59
N GLU A 327 -19.94 23.57 0.31
CA GLU A 327 -20.97 23.75 -0.73
C GLU A 327 -22.21 22.86 -0.56
N SER A 328 -22.08 21.67 0.02
CA SER A 328 -23.23 20.80 0.28
C SER A 328 -24.00 21.18 1.53
N THR A 329 -23.36 21.82 2.51
CA THR A 329 -23.95 22.13 3.83
C THR A 329 -24.17 23.61 4.11
N GLY A 330 -23.72 24.51 3.24
CA GLY A 330 -23.85 25.96 3.40
C GLY A 330 -22.85 26.59 4.37
N ARG A 331 -21.84 25.84 4.85
CA ARG A 331 -20.82 26.31 5.80
C ARG A 331 -19.62 26.90 5.05
N SER A 332 -19.04 27.98 5.57
CA SER A 332 -17.87 28.61 4.96
C SER A 332 -16.60 27.75 5.09
N LEU A 333 -15.71 27.83 4.12
CA LEU A 333 -14.47 27.03 4.10
C LEU A 333 -13.57 27.28 5.31
N ALA A 334 -13.58 28.49 5.88
CA ALA A 334 -12.86 28.82 7.11
C ALA A 334 -13.39 28.02 8.32
N VAL A 335 -14.71 27.87 8.45
CA VAL A 335 -15.34 27.09 9.52
C VAL A 335 -15.07 25.59 9.33
N ILE A 336 -15.06 25.08 8.10
CA ILE A 336 -14.70 23.69 7.81
C ILE A 336 -13.22 23.41 8.14
N LYS A 337 -12.31 24.35 7.85
CA LYS A 337 -10.89 24.24 8.23
C LYS A 337 -10.70 24.26 9.75
N ALA A 338 -11.41 25.11 10.48
CA ALA A 338 -11.36 25.16 11.95
C ALA A 338 -11.88 23.84 12.57
N ASP A 339 -13.03 23.35 12.12
CA ASP A 339 -13.57 22.04 12.52
C ASP A 339 -12.58 20.89 12.23
N GLN A 340 -11.88 20.91 11.08
CA GLN A 340 -10.88 19.90 10.73
C GLN A 340 -9.64 19.97 11.63
N HIS A 341 -9.20 21.16 12.01
CA HIS A 341 -8.09 21.34 12.96
C HIS A 341 -8.47 20.88 14.39
N GLU A 342 -9.73 21.07 14.80
CA GLU A 342 -10.25 20.63 16.10
C GLU A 342 -10.48 19.11 16.16
N ILE A 343 -11.01 18.51 15.07
CA ILE A 343 -11.54 17.13 15.08
C ILE A 343 -10.60 16.12 14.39
N GLY A 344 -9.77 16.54 13.43
CA GLY A 344 -8.80 15.68 12.72
C GLY A 344 -9.41 14.63 11.77
N ASP A 345 -10.69 14.72 11.43
CA ASP A 345 -11.43 13.73 10.64
C ASP A 345 -12.52 14.42 9.79
N LEU A 346 -12.29 14.59 8.48
CA LEU A 346 -13.28 15.28 7.63
C LEU A 346 -14.60 14.52 7.55
N GLY A 347 -14.62 13.21 7.83
CA GLY A 347 -15.85 12.43 7.94
C GLY A 347 -16.70 12.88 9.12
N LEU A 348 -16.09 13.11 10.28
CA LEU A 348 -16.80 13.66 11.45
C LEU A 348 -17.19 15.13 11.22
N VAL A 349 -16.36 15.93 10.54
CA VAL A 349 -16.74 17.30 10.13
C VAL A 349 -17.94 17.28 9.17
N ALA A 350 -17.99 16.35 8.21
CA ALA A 350 -19.11 16.19 7.29
C ALA A 350 -20.39 15.75 8.02
N ALA A 351 -20.31 14.79 8.94
CA ALA A 351 -21.44 14.36 9.77
C ALA A 351 -21.97 15.51 10.67
N LYS A 352 -21.07 16.25 11.35
CA LYS A 352 -21.36 17.48 12.13
C LYS A 352 -22.02 18.56 11.27
N SER A 353 -21.65 18.66 10.00
CA SER A 353 -22.21 19.64 9.06
C SER A 353 -23.59 19.21 8.53
N ARG A 354 -23.80 17.92 8.26
CA ARG A 354 -25.04 17.36 7.69
C ARG A 354 -26.16 17.19 8.70
N SER A 355 -25.86 16.86 9.96
CA SER A 355 -26.89 16.77 11.01
C SER A 355 -27.60 18.11 11.27
N ASN A 356 -26.87 19.22 11.10
CA ASN A 356 -27.35 20.59 11.27
C ASN A 356 -28.08 21.16 10.04
N GLN A 357 -28.10 20.47 8.90
CA GLN A 357 -28.72 20.97 7.66
C GLN A 357 -30.18 20.50 7.53
N PRO A 358 -31.19 21.38 7.64
CA PRO A 358 -32.58 21.01 7.38
C PRO A 358 -32.81 20.68 5.89
N THR A 359 -33.68 19.73 5.61
CA THR A 359 -34.07 19.34 4.24
C THR A 359 -35.59 19.48 4.08
N MET A 360 -36.02 20.22 3.06
CA MET A 360 -37.45 20.45 2.78
C MET A 360 -38.13 19.20 2.21
N PHE A 361 -37.38 18.38 1.49
CA PHE A 361 -37.81 17.09 0.96
C PHE A 361 -36.76 16.03 1.30
N LYS A 362 -37.21 14.81 1.64
CA LYS A 362 -36.30 13.69 1.89
C LYS A 362 -35.72 13.20 0.55
N PRO A 363 -34.39 13.19 0.35
CA PRO A 363 -33.78 12.66 -0.87
C PRO A 363 -33.95 11.15 -0.96
N LYS A 364 -33.84 10.59 -2.18
CA LYS A 364 -33.78 9.13 -2.37
C LYS A 364 -32.60 8.56 -1.57
N PRO A 365 -32.78 7.50 -0.76
CA PRO A 365 -31.69 6.87 -0.02
C PRO A 365 -30.55 6.41 -0.94
N LEU A 366 -29.32 6.46 -0.42
CA LEU A 366 -28.14 5.97 -1.12
C LEU A 366 -28.12 4.43 -1.15
N THR A 367 -27.60 3.88 -2.24
CA THR A 367 -27.38 2.44 -2.43
C THR A 367 -25.90 2.18 -2.69
N VAL A 368 -25.41 0.98 -2.34
CA VAL A 368 -24.01 0.60 -2.53
C VAL A 368 -23.58 0.77 -3.98
N ARG A 369 -24.36 0.23 -4.93
CA ARG A 369 -24.12 0.39 -6.38
C ARG A 369 -24.09 1.86 -6.79
N GLY A 370 -25.07 2.66 -6.39
CA GLY A 370 -25.17 4.07 -6.78
C GLY A 370 -24.06 4.96 -6.18
N VAL A 371 -23.58 4.64 -4.97
CA VAL A 371 -22.40 5.30 -4.37
C VAL A 371 -21.13 4.89 -5.11
N HIS A 372 -20.94 3.60 -5.37
CA HIS A 372 -19.79 3.08 -6.12
C HIS A 372 -19.71 3.67 -7.54
N GLU A 373 -20.79 3.61 -8.32
CA GLU A 373 -20.89 4.21 -9.66
C GLU A 373 -20.58 5.71 -9.65
N SER A 374 -21.10 6.45 -8.67
CA SER A 374 -20.84 7.89 -8.53
C SER A 374 -19.38 8.19 -8.21
N LEU A 375 -18.76 7.42 -7.30
CA LEU A 375 -17.35 7.56 -6.94
C LEU A 375 -16.42 7.16 -8.12
N LEU A 376 -16.77 6.11 -8.86
CA LEU A 376 -16.07 5.67 -10.07
C LEU A 376 -16.17 6.70 -11.20
N ALA A 377 -17.34 7.33 -11.38
CA ALA A 377 -17.50 8.44 -12.31
C ALA A 377 -16.66 9.65 -11.89
N ILE A 378 -16.62 10.00 -10.60
CA ILE A 378 -15.79 11.07 -10.03
C ILE A 378 -14.29 10.78 -10.24
N ALA A 379 -13.83 9.55 -10.03
CA ALA A 379 -12.44 9.14 -10.26
C ALA A 379 -12.04 9.32 -11.75
N LYS A 380 -12.91 8.88 -12.67
CA LYS A 380 -12.70 8.97 -14.13
C LYS A 380 -12.75 10.40 -14.70
N MET A 381 -13.12 11.42 -13.93
CA MET A 381 -13.09 12.82 -14.39
C MET A 381 -11.66 13.36 -14.48
N GLN A 382 -11.23 13.70 -15.70
CA GLN A 382 -9.91 14.28 -16.01
C GLN A 382 -10.04 15.51 -16.92
N GLY A 383 -8.93 16.20 -17.20
CA GLY A 383 -8.88 17.38 -18.08
C GLY A 383 -9.34 18.69 -17.44
N HIS A 384 -9.51 19.73 -18.27
CA HIS A 384 -9.86 21.08 -17.82
C HIS A 384 -11.28 21.14 -17.20
N GLY A 385 -11.45 21.92 -16.14
CA GLY A 385 -12.70 22.00 -15.36
C GLY A 385 -13.08 20.72 -14.58
N SER A 386 -12.22 19.69 -14.56
CA SER A 386 -12.51 18.42 -13.87
C SER A 386 -12.69 18.58 -12.36
N GLN A 387 -11.88 19.41 -11.70
CA GLN A 387 -11.96 19.61 -10.24
C GLN A 387 -13.33 20.10 -9.78
N GLU A 388 -13.97 21.00 -10.52
CA GLU A 388 -15.30 21.52 -10.20
C GLU A 388 -16.40 20.47 -10.44
N LYS A 389 -16.26 19.68 -11.51
CA LYS A 389 -17.14 18.53 -11.77
C LYS A 389 -17.03 17.47 -10.66
N LYS A 390 -15.81 17.20 -10.15
CA LYS A 390 -15.59 16.32 -8.99
C LYS A 390 -16.25 16.88 -7.73
N VAL A 391 -16.09 18.16 -7.42
CA VAL A 391 -16.76 18.84 -6.29
C VAL A 391 -18.30 18.74 -6.40
N GLY A 392 -18.86 18.98 -7.60
CA GLY A 392 -20.29 18.82 -7.86
C GLY A 392 -20.79 17.37 -7.68
N GLY A 393 -19.99 16.38 -8.08
CA GLY A 393 -20.27 14.96 -7.84
C GLY A 393 -20.30 14.61 -6.35
N ILE A 394 -19.27 15.02 -5.59
CA ILE A 394 -19.21 14.82 -4.14
C ILE A 394 -20.41 15.51 -3.47
N LYS A 395 -20.73 16.75 -3.86
CA LYS A 395 -21.88 17.52 -3.36
C LYS A 395 -23.21 16.78 -3.54
N LYS A 396 -23.42 16.12 -4.68
CA LYS A 396 -24.63 15.31 -4.97
C LYS A 396 -24.73 14.06 -4.09
N LEU A 397 -23.60 13.41 -3.79
CA LEU A 397 -23.56 12.30 -2.83
C LEU A 397 -23.88 12.81 -1.41
N LEU A 398 -23.17 13.84 -0.94
CA LEU A 398 -23.36 14.40 0.40
C LEU A 398 -24.76 14.98 0.61
N SER A 399 -25.38 15.61 -0.39
CA SER A 399 -26.76 16.12 -0.28
C SER A 399 -27.80 15.02 -0.07
N SER A 400 -27.50 13.80 -0.52
CA SER A 400 -28.37 12.62 -0.43
C SER A 400 -28.10 11.76 0.81
N ALA A 401 -26.87 11.81 1.33
CA ALA A 401 -26.41 11.10 2.52
C ALA A 401 -27.14 11.50 3.81
N ASP A 402 -27.28 10.55 4.73
CA ASP A 402 -27.90 10.70 6.05
C ASP A 402 -29.39 11.09 5.98
N SER A 403 -30.09 10.63 4.93
CA SER A 403 -31.49 10.97 4.62
C SER A 403 -32.52 10.68 5.73
N ALA A 404 -32.18 9.86 6.72
CA ALA A 404 -33.02 9.55 7.88
C ALA A 404 -32.70 10.39 9.14
N THR A 405 -31.57 11.10 9.15
CA THR A 405 -30.98 11.78 10.32
C THR A 405 -30.63 13.25 10.09
N ALA A 406 -30.55 13.69 8.81
CA ALA A 406 -30.38 15.09 8.43
C ALA A 406 -31.43 16.02 9.06
N GLY A 407 -31.04 17.26 9.36
CA GLY A 407 -31.90 18.29 9.94
C GLY A 407 -32.30 18.11 11.40
N LYS A 408 -31.85 17.04 12.08
CA LYS A 408 -32.18 16.78 13.50
C LYS A 408 -31.25 17.46 14.51
N GLY A 409 -30.20 18.15 14.04
CA GLY A 409 -29.25 18.89 14.87
C GLY A 409 -28.60 18.00 15.94
N SER A 410 -28.57 18.47 17.19
CA SER A 410 -28.07 17.70 18.35
C SER A 410 -28.91 16.49 18.74
N LYS A 411 -30.09 16.28 18.13
CA LYS A 411 -30.87 15.03 18.21
C LYS A 411 -30.62 14.08 17.01
N GLY A 412 -29.65 14.42 16.16
CA GLY A 412 -29.18 13.62 15.03
C GLY A 412 -27.90 12.85 15.37
N ILE A 413 -26.82 13.10 14.61
CA ILE A 413 -25.52 12.45 14.81
C ILE A 413 -24.71 13.22 15.87
N ASP A 414 -24.50 12.58 17.01
CA ASP A 414 -23.54 13.04 18.02
C ASP A 414 -22.14 12.48 17.69
N ILE A 415 -21.23 13.35 17.25
CA ILE A 415 -19.85 12.95 16.89
C ILE A 415 -19.01 12.50 18.09
N THR A 416 -19.40 12.86 19.33
CA THR A 416 -18.67 12.50 20.55
C THR A 416 -18.99 11.09 21.04
N LYS A 417 -20.13 10.51 20.61
CA LYS A 417 -20.56 9.17 20.98
C LYS A 417 -20.42 8.21 19.81
N ASN A 418 -20.10 6.95 20.11
CA ASN A 418 -19.99 5.85 19.15
C ASN A 418 -19.18 6.21 17.87
N LYS A 419 -18.15 7.07 18.00
CA LYS A 419 -17.31 7.60 16.91
C LYS A 419 -18.13 8.21 15.75
N GLY A 420 -19.23 8.91 16.07
CA GLY A 420 -20.14 9.50 15.09
C GLY A 420 -21.08 8.50 14.39
N GLY A 421 -21.10 7.24 14.84
CA GLY A 421 -22.08 6.24 14.41
C GLY A 421 -22.05 5.88 12.92
N PRO A 422 -23.17 5.34 12.39
CA PRO A 422 -23.27 4.82 11.01
C PRO A 422 -23.60 5.92 9.98
N SER A 423 -22.98 7.10 10.08
CA SER A 423 -23.23 8.22 9.17
C SER A 423 -22.74 7.91 7.75
N GLU A 424 -23.63 8.10 6.77
CA GLU A 424 -23.30 7.94 5.35
C GLU A 424 -22.30 9.02 4.91
N ALA A 425 -22.47 10.27 5.36
CA ALA A 425 -21.54 11.37 5.06
C ALA A 425 -20.14 11.12 5.63
N LYS A 426 -20.04 10.53 6.84
CA LYS A 426 -18.76 10.17 7.47
C LYS A 426 -17.95 9.21 6.60
N TYR A 427 -18.58 8.13 6.13
CA TYR A 427 -17.87 7.10 5.37
C TYR A 427 -17.63 7.50 3.90
N ILE A 428 -18.51 8.27 3.26
CA ILE A 428 -18.24 8.86 1.93
C ILE A 428 -16.99 9.75 1.98
N VAL A 429 -16.89 10.66 2.96
CA VAL A 429 -15.75 11.57 3.05
C VAL A 429 -14.46 10.84 3.43
N ARG A 430 -14.51 9.90 4.37
CA ARG A 430 -13.36 9.05 4.68
C ARG A 430 -12.91 8.16 3.51
N PHE A 431 -13.83 7.74 2.63
CA PHE A 431 -13.48 7.07 1.38
C PHE A 431 -12.72 8.02 0.44
N LEU A 432 -13.19 9.27 0.32
CA LEU A 432 -12.53 10.33 -0.45
C LEU A 432 -11.17 10.75 0.11
N GLU A 433 -10.94 10.67 1.43
CA GLU A 433 -9.61 10.81 2.07
C GLU A 433 -8.65 9.64 1.74
N GLY A 434 -9.14 8.55 1.16
CA GLY A 434 -8.42 7.27 1.01
C GLY A 434 -8.27 6.49 2.33
N LYS A 435 -9.07 6.80 3.36
CA LYS A 435 -8.83 6.42 4.77
C LYS A 435 -10.14 6.15 5.52
N LEU A 436 -10.73 4.96 5.41
CA LEU A 436 -11.96 4.60 6.15
C LEU A 436 -11.82 4.58 7.69
N ARG A 437 -10.58 4.51 8.21
CA ARG A 437 -10.24 4.53 9.66
C ARG A 437 -10.87 3.42 10.52
N LEU A 438 -11.38 2.34 9.89
CA LEU A 438 -12.18 1.28 10.54
C LEU A 438 -11.39 0.30 11.42
N GLY A 439 -10.09 0.13 11.20
CA GLY A 439 -9.34 -1.03 11.71
C GLY A 439 -9.60 -2.35 10.92
N LEU A 440 -10.48 -2.30 9.92
CA LEU A 440 -10.65 -3.34 8.91
C LEU A 440 -9.40 -3.42 8.01
N ALA A 441 -9.07 -4.63 7.55
CA ALA A 441 -7.97 -4.89 6.61
C ALA A 441 -8.44 -5.84 5.51
N ASP A 442 -7.89 -5.72 4.31
CA ASP A 442 -8.24 -6.48 3.11
C ASP A 442 -8.25 -8.00 3.37
N LYS A 443 -7.23 -8.52 4.05
CA LYS A 443 -7.12 -9.94 4.43
C LYS A 443 -8.22 -10.41 5.41
N THR A 444 -8.90 -9.50 6.11
CA THR A 444 -10.09 -9.81 6.93
C THR A 444 -11.36 -9.77 6.08
N VAL A 445 -11.49 -8.86 5.11
CA VAL A 445 -12.60 -8.86 4.13
C VAL A 445 -12.58 -10.13 3.28
N LEU A 446 -11.40 -10.56 2.81
CA LEU A 446 -11.23 -11.80 2.04
C LEU A 446 -11.70 -13.05 2.82
N VAL A 447 -11.39 -13.13 4.12
CA VAL A 447 -11.87 -14.23 4.99
C VAL A 447 -13.36 -14.10 5.29
N ALA A 448 -13.88 -12.87 5.46
CA ALA A 448 -15.30 -12.63 5.66
C ALA A 448 -16.15 -13.05 4.45
N LEU A 449 -15.64 -12.79 3.24
CA LEU A 449 -16.22 -13.17 1.96
C LEU A 449 -16.23 -14.69 1.79
N ALA A 450 -15.11 -15.38 2.09
CA ALA A 450 -15.06 -16.84 2.09
C ALA A 450 -16.09 -17.45 3.06
N HIS A 451 -16.14 -16.95 4.30
CA HIS A 451 -17.09 -17.43 5.30
C HIS A 451 -18.55 -17.15 4.91
N ALA A 452 -18.83 -15.98 4.31
CA ALA A 452 -20.17 -15.61 3.86
C ALA A 452 -20.65 -16.51 2.71
N MET A 453 -19.78 -16.80 1.72
CA MET A 453 -20.12 -17.66 0.59
C MET A 453 -20.32 -19.12 1.02
N VAL A 454 -19.41 -19.67 1.83
CA VAL A 454 -19.57 -21.04 2.38
C VAL A 454 -20.86 -21.15 3.20
N ALA A 455 -21.19 -20.14 4.01
CA ALA A 455 -22.44 -20.13 4.77
C ALA A 455 -23.68 -20.03 3.87
N HIS A 456 -23.65 -19.17 2.84
CA HIS A 456 -24.73 -19.02 1.87
C HIS A 456 -24.97 -20.33 1.11
N GLU A 457 -23.95 -20.92 0.48
CA GLU A 457 -24.07 -22.21 -0.21
C GLU A 457 -24.60 -23.32 0.69
N THR A 458 -24.15 -23.39 1.95
CA THR A 458 -24.58 -24.42 2.89
C THR A 458 -26.06 -24.29 3.23
N LEU A 459 -26.54 -23.06 3.45
CA LEU A 459 -27.94 -22.76 3.72
C LEU A 459 -28.83 -23.03 2.48
N SER A 460 -28.38 -22.63 1.29
CA SER A 460 -29.08 -22.91 0.01
C SER A 460 -29.15 -24.41 -0.29
N LYS A 461 -28.21 -25.21 0.23
CA LYS A 461 -28.21 -26.69 0.20
C LYS A 461 -28.97 -27.31 1.41
N GLY A 462 -29.82 -26.54 2.09
CA GLY A 462 -30.69 -27.00 3.19
C GLY A 462 -30.00 -27.27 4.55
N ASN A 463 -28.69 -27.06 4.66
CA ASN A 463 -27.92 -27.39 5.86
C ASN A 463 -27.83 -26.18 6.82
N LYS A 464 -28.15 -26.40 8.10
CA LYS A 464 -28.37 -25.31 9.07
C LYS A 464 -27.14 -24.44 9.38
N THR A 465 -25.93 -25.00 9.41
CA THR A 465 -24.67 -24.23 9.57
C THR A 465 -23.47 -24.95 8.95
N PRO A 466 -22.51 -24.26 8.31
CA PRO A 466 -21.28 -24.87 7.82
C PRO A 466 -20.36 -25.32 8.96
N SER A 467 -19.61 -26.40 8.72
CA SER A 467 -18.59 -26.90 9.66
C SER A 467 -17.36 -25.98 9.71
N ALA A 468 -16.57 -26.09 10.79
CA ALA A 468 -15.31 -25.34 10.91
C ALA A 468 -14.29 -25.72 9.82
N GLU A 469 -14.39 -26.92 9.26
CA GLU A 469 -13.55 -27.46 8.19
C GLU A 469 -13.99 -26.94 6.82
N GLN A 470 -15.30 -26.86 6.56
CA GLN A 470 -15.84 -26.23 5.33
C GLN A 470 -15.44 -24.75 5.26
N LEU A 471 -15.56 -24.03 6.37
CA LEU A 471 -15.06 -22.66 6.50
C LEU A 471 -13.55 -22.57 6.24
N ALA A 472 -12.75 -23.49 6.82
CA ALA A 472 -11.31 -23.54 6.61
C ALA A 472 -10.91 -23.85 5.15
N LYS A 473 -11.63 -24.75 4.46
CA LYS A 473 -11.39 -25.10 3.06
C LYS A 473 -11.73 -23.94 2.12
N GLY A 474 -12.89 -23.30 2.31
CA GLY A 474 -13.26 -22.11 1.54
C GLY A 474 -12.31 -20.93 1.79
N GLU A 475 -11.87 -20.72 3.03
CA GLU A 475 -10.86 -19.73 3.40
C GLU A 475 -9.52 -19.98 2.69
N ALA A 476 -9.07 -21.23 2.62
CA ALA A 476 -7.83 -21.60 1.94
C ALA A 476 -7.92 -21.42 0.41
N ILE A 477 -9.01 -21.88 -0.21
CA ILE A 477 -9.25 -21.77 -1.66
C ILE A 477 -9.26 -20.29 -2.08
N LEU A 478 -10.11 -19.46 -1.45
CA LEU A 478 -10.24 -18.05 -1.85
C LEU A 478 -8.95 -17.27 -1.59
N LYS A 479 -8.17 -17.61 -0.55
CA LYS A 479 -6.84 -17.04 -0.32
C LYS A 479 -5.85 -17.40 -1.41
N GLN A 480 -5.81 -18.65 -1.85
CA GLN A 480 -4.91 -19.08 -2.93
C GLN A 480 -5.28 -18.38 -4.24
N VAL A 481 -6.55 -18.47 -4.64
CA VAL A 481 -7.06 -17.88 -5.89
C VAL A 481 -6.84 -16.37 -5.92
N TYR A 482 -7.09 -15.64 -4.84
CA TYR A 482 -6.80 -14.20 -4.76
C TYR A 482 -5.30 -13.86 -4.71
N SER A 483 -4.43 -14.81 -4.33
CA SER A 483 -2.98 -14.59 -4.36
C SER A 483 -2.41 -14.78 -5.76
N GLU A 484 -2.92 -15.76 -6.51
CA GLU A 484 -2.57 -16.03 -7.92
C GLU A 484 -3.24 -15.04 -8.90
N LEU A 485 -4.46 -14.56 -8.59
CA LEU A 485 -5.26 -13.64 -9.40
C LEU A 485 -5.95 -12.58 -8.49
N PRO A 486 -5.27 -11.46 -8.15
CA PRO A 486 -5.77 -10.48 -7.18
C PRO A 486 -6.80 -9.48 -7.76
N SER A 487 -7.86 -9.99 -8.39
CA SER A 487 -8.99 -9.19 -8.90
C SER A 487 -10.32 -9.74 -8.39
N TYR A 488 -11.07 -8.90 -7.67
CA TYR A 488 -12.45 -9.22 -7.25
C TYR A 488 -13.42 -9.17 -8.44
N GLU A 489 -13.10 -8.37 -9.46
CA GLU A 489 -13.86 -8.22 -10.71
C GLU A 489 -13.91 -9.52 -11.52
N VAL A 490 -12.87 -10.36 -11.43
CA VAL A 490 -12.87 -11.72 -12.00
C VAL A 490 -13.38 -12.75 -10.98
N ILE A 491 -12.91 -12.69 -9.74
CA ILE A 491 -13.23 -13.72 -8.73
C ILE A 491 -14.70 -13.71 -8.30
N ILE A 492 -15.32 -12.54 -8.11
CA ILE A 492 -16.69 -12.50 -7.57
C ILE A 492 -17.73 -13.05 -8.57
N PRO A 493 -17.72 -12.69 -9.87
CA PRO A 493 -18.58 -13.33 -10.85
C PRO A 493 -18.40 -14.86 -10.91
N ALA A 494 -17.15 -15.34 -11.05
CA ALA A 494 -16.87 -16.77 -11.10
C ALA A 494 -17.24 -17.52 -9.80
N MET A 495 -17.16 -16.86 -8.64
CA MET A 495 -17.60 -17.41 -7.36
C MET A 495 -19.13 -17.48 -7.25
N LEU A 496 -19.85 -16.48 -7.77
CA LEU A 496 -21.31 -16.48 -7.82
C LEU A 496 -21.86 -17.52 -8.81
N GLU A 497 -21.16 -17.75 -9.93
CA GLU A 497 -21.57 -18.70 -10.96
C GLU A 497 -21.22 -20.17 -10.61
N HIS A 498 -19.99 -20.44 -10.17
CA HIS A 498 -19.49 -21.80 -9.98
C HIS A 498 -19.39 -22.24 -8.51
N GLY A 499 -19.55 -21.34 -7.55
CA GLY A 499 -19.37 -21.58 -6.11
C GLY A 499 -17.90 -21.53 -5.67
N ILE A 500 -17.68 -21.30 -4.37
CA ILE A 500 -16.33 -21.07 -3.81
C ILE A 500 -15.42 -22.29 -3.95
N PHE A 501 -15.97 -23.50 -3.90
CA PHE A 501 -15.19 -24.74 -3.92
C PHE A 501 -14.61 -25.07 -5.31
N ASN A 502 -15.18 -24.51 -6.39
CA ASN A 502 -14.78 -24.77 -7.77
C ASN A 502 -13.91 -23.62 -8.35
N LEU A 503 -13.59 -22.60 -7.54
CA LEU A 503 -12.85 -21.42 -8.00
C LEU A 503 -11.45 -21.72 -8.57
N GLN A 504 -10.76 -22.76 -8.08
CA GLN A 504 -9.40 -23.09 -8.53
C GLN A 504 -9.35 -23.59 -9.99
N GLU A 505 -10.48 -24.09 -10.51
CA GLU A 505 -10.59 -24.61 -11.87
C GLU A 505 -10.95 -23.49 -12.86
N ASN A 506 -11.61 -22.44 -12.40
CA ASN A 506 -12.17 -21.36 -13.23
C ASN A 506 -11.33 -20.08 -13.17
N CYS A 507 -10.77 -19.73 -12.00
CA CYS A 507 -9.88 -18.58 -11.81
C CYS A 507 -8.41 -19.00 -11.82
N LYS A 508 -7.83 -19.14 -13.02
CA LYS A 508 -6.41 -19.49 -13.24
C LYS A 508 -5.55 -18.25 -13.48
N LEU A 509 -4.29 -18.30 -13.05
CA LEU A 509 -3.29 -17.25 -13.34
C LEU A 509 -3.16 -17.05 -14.86
N GLN A 510 -3.23 -15.79 -15.31
CA GLN A 510 -3.22 -15.40 -16.72
C GLN A 510 -2.43 -14.08 -16.93
N PRO A 511 -1.94 -13.81 -18.16
CA PRO A 511 -1.46 -12.49 -18.55
C PRO A 511 -2.50 -11.39 -18.30
N GLY A 512 -2.10 -10.11 -18.26
CA GLY A 512 -3.02 -8.98 -18.06
C GLY A 512 -3.68 -8.86 -16.67
N VAL A 513 -3.44 -9.79 -15.75
CA VAL A 513 -3.77 -9.63 -14.32
C VAL A 513 -2.50 -9.86 -13.48
N PRO A 514 -1.88 -8.79 -12.94
CA PRO A 514 -0.65 -8.93 -12.16
C PRO A 514 -0.86 -9.67 -10.84
N LEU A 515 -0.08 -10.72 -10.60
CA LEU A 515 -0.09 -11.45 -9.34
C LEU A 515 0.71 -10.69 -8.25
N LYS A 516 0.27 -10.79 -6.99
CA LYS A 516 0.96 -10.07 -5.90
C LYS A 516 2.31 -10.71 -5.59
N PRO A 517 3.43 -9.97 -5.68
CA PRO A 517 4.77 -10.56 -5.70
C PRO A 517 5.16 -11.30 -4.41
N MET A 518 6.01 -12.33 -4.57
CA MET A 518 6.67 -13.04 -3.48
C MET A 518 7.63 -12.11 -2.72
N LEU A 519 7.64 -12.20 -1.39
CA LEU A 519 8.38 -11.28 -0.50
C LEU A 519 9.47 -12.01 0.30
N ALA A 520 10.64 -11.38 0.44
CA ALA A 520 11.74 -11.94 1.23
C ALA A 520 11.69 -11.55 2.73
N LYS A 521 12.13 -12.46 3.60
CA LYS A 521 12.39 -12.19 5.03
C LYS A 521 13.71 -11.39 5.18
N PRO A 522 13.76 -10.31 5.98
CA PRO A 522 15.04 -9.71 6.37
C PRO A 522 15.82 -10.66 7.29
N THR A 523 17.15 -10.69 7.09
CA THR A 523 18.09 -11.58 7.78
C THR A 523 19.24 -10.77 8.37
N LYS A 524 19.67 -11.09 9.60
CA LYS A 524 20.63 -10.27 10.38
C LYS A 524 22.07 -10.77 10.39
N SER A 525 22.32 -11.99 9.92
CA SER A 525 23.66 -12.57 9.79
C SER A 525 23.70 -13.59 8.65
N ILE A 526 24.88 -13.87 8.10
CA ILE A 526 25.06 -14.97 7.14
C ILE A 526 24.82 -16.33 7.83
N SER A 527 25.07 -16.45 9.13
CA SER A 527 24.71 -17.65 9.91
C SER A 527 23.21 -17.95 9.89
N GLU A 528 22.34 -16.94 10.05
CA GLU A 528 20.87 -17.13 9.94
C GLU A 528 20.44 -17.61 8.54
N VAL A 529 21.25 -17.38 7.50
CA VAL A 529 21.04 -17.99 6.16
C VAL A 529 21.35 -19.48 6.21
N LEU A 530 22.53 -19.87 6.69
CA LEU A 530 22.97 -21.27 6.74
C LEU A 530 22.10 -22.11 7.68
N ASP A 531 21.80 -21.61 8.88
CA ASP A 531 20.87 -22.24 9.84
C ASP A 531 19.46 -22.45 9.24
N ARG A 532 19.08 -21.64 8.22
CA ARG A 532 17.77 -21.74 7.57
C ARG A 532 17.76 -22.65 6.34
N PHE A 533 18.88 -22.78 5.64
CA PHE A 533 19.05 -23.62 4.46
C PHE A 533 19.91 -24.86 4.71
N GLU A 534 20.09 -25.26 5.98
CA GLU A 534 20.80 -26.48 6.36
C GLU A 534 20.28 -27.71 5.57
N GLY A 535 21.21 -28.40 4.89
CA GLY A 535 20.89 -29.56 4.04
C GLY A 535 20.07 -29.26 2.78
N LYS A 536 19.97 -28.00 2.32
CA LYS A 536 19.19 -27.59 1.15
C LYS A 536 20.00 -26.71 0.19
N ASP A 537 19.92 -27.01 -1.11
CA ASP A 537 20.50 -26.17 -2.17
C ASP A 537 19.81 -24.79 -2.22
N PHE A 538 20.63 -23.74 -2.32
CA PHE A 538 20.20 -22.35 -2.48
C PHE A 538 21.14 -21.55 -3.40
N THR A 539 20.67 -20.38 -3.80
CA THR A 539 21.38 -19.41 -4.64
C THR A 539 21.49 -18.07 -3.91
N CYS A 540 22.50 -17.28 -4.24
CA CYS A 540 22.69 -15.91 -3.80
C CYS A 540 22.68 -15.01 -5.04
N GLU A 541 21.57 -14.30 -5.26
CA GLU A 541 21.39 -13.34 -6.35
C GLU A 541 21.68 -11.90 -5.89
N TYR A 542 22.17 -11.05 -6.79
CA TYR A 542 22.34 -9.63 -6.52
C TYR A 542 20.99 -8.96 -6.26
N LYS A 543 20.89 -8.20 -5.16
CA LYS A 543 19.71 -7.40 -4.87
C LYS A 543 19.86 -5.98 -5.42
N TYR A 544 19.52 -5.82 -6.69
CA TYR A 544 19.42 -4.53 -7.36
C TYR A 544 18.59 -3.49 -6.57
N ASP A 545 18.95 -2.22 -6.73
CA ASP A 545 18.27 -1.05 -6.16
C ASP A 545 17.45 -0.34 -7.26
N GLY A 546 16.25 -0.83 -7.52
CA GLY A 546 15.41 -0.41 -8.64
C GLY A 546 13.93 -0.33 -8.30
N GLU A 547 13.10 -0.34 -9.34
CA GLU A 547 11.66 -0.48 -9.23
C GLU A 547 11.26 -1.87 -9.74
N ARG A 548 10.86 -2.77 -8.83
CA ARG A 548 10.35 -4.10 -9.19
C ARG A 548 9.16 -4.00 -10.14
N ALA A 549 9.32 -4.64 -11.29
CA ALA A 549 8.42 -4.65 -12.42
C ALA A 549 7.98 -6.09 -12.73
N GLN A 550 6.71 -6.27 -13.06
CA GLN A 550 6.14 -7.53 -13.50
C GLN A 550 5.67 -7.35 -14.95
N ILE A 551 6.37 -7.95 -15.91
CA ILE A 551 6.11 -7.76 -17.34
C ILE A 551 5.21 -8.89 -17.84
N HIS A 552 4.05 -8.54 -18.40
CA HIS A 552 3.11 -9.47 -19.02
C HIS A 552 3.15 -9.28 -20.54
N TYR A 553 3.13 -10.38 -21.29
CA TYR A 553 3.12 -10.37 -22.75
C TYR A 553 2.21 -11.46 -23.33
N VAL A 554 1.54 -11.14 -24.44
CA VAL A 554 0.77 -12.04 -25.30
C VAL A 554 1.04 -11.67 -26.76
N SER A 555 1.50 -12.61 -27.58
CA SER A 555 1.74 -12.39 -29.02
C SER A 555 0.43 -12.28 -29.81
N GLN A 556 0.46 -11.60 -30.96
CA GLN A 556 -0.70 -11.35 -31.82
C GLN A 556 -1.57 -12.60 -32.10
N ASP A 557 -0.94 -13.77 -32.29
CA ASP A 557 -1.63 -15.03 -32.58
C ASP A 557 -2.42 -15.57 -31.38
N ALA A 558 -1.93 -15.33 -30.16
CA ALA A 558 -2.48 -15.84 -28.91
C ALA A 558 -3.52 -14.91 -28.26
N ILE A 559 -3.71 -13.68 -28.76
CA ILE A 559 -4.69 -12.71 -28.20
C ILE A 559 -6.10 -13.32 -28.08
N LYS A 560 -6.49 -14.20 -29.01
CA LYS A 560 -7.79 -14.90 -29.01
C LYS A 560 -8.00 -15.81 -27.80
N ASP A 561 -6.92 -16.36 -27.25
CA ASP A 561 -6.95 -17.24 -26.08
C ASP A 561 -7.04 -16.44 -24.76
N TYR A 562 -6.83 -15.12 -24.83
CA TYR A 562 -6.72 -14.21 -23.69
C TYR A 562 -7.62 -12.97 -23.85
N THR A 563 -8.83 -13.12 -24.39
CA THR A 563 -9.75 -11.99 -24.66
C THR A 563 -10.03 -11.08 -23.46
N ALA A 564 -10.10 -11.65 -22.24
CA ALA A 564 -10.26 -10.90 -20.99
C ALA A 564 -9.10 -9.94 -20.67
N THR A 565 -7.93 -10.13 -21.29
CA THR A 565 -6.70 -9.36 -21.02
C THR A 565 -6.57 -8.10 -21.89
N ALA A 566 -7.32 -8.02 -23.00
CA ALA A 566 -7.28 -6.90 -23.95
C ALA A 566 -7.85 -5.58 -23.38
N GLY A 567 -8.47 -5.61 -22.21
CA GLY A 567 -8.86 -4.42 -21.44
C GLY A 567 -7.79 -3.89 -20.48
N THR A 568 -6.71 -4.65 -20.24
CA THR A 568 -5.64 -4.29 -19.29
C THR A 568 -4.26 -4.19 -19.95
N LEU A 569 -3.96 -5.10 -20.88
CA LEU A 569 -2.72 -5.03 -21.66
C LEU A 569 -2.85 -3.94 -22.73
N GLN A 570 -1.80 -3.13 -22.87
CA GLN A 570 -1.72 -2.12 -23.91
C GLN A 570 -1.29 -2.80 -25.22
N LYS A 571 -1.78 -2.31 -26.37
CA LYS A 571 -1.33 -2.81 -27.67
C LYS A 571 -0.01 -2.14 -28.02
N ASP A 572 1.03 -2.93 -28.16
CA ASP A 572 2.36 -2.48 -28.57
C ASP A 572 2.98 -3.47 -29.55
N GLY A 573 3.79 -2.98 -30.48
CA GLY A 573 4.41 -3.79 -31.55
C GLY A 573 3.44 -4.77 -32.24
N LYS A 574 3.77 -6.06 -32.15
CA LYS A 574 3.04 -7.24 -32.65
C LYS A 574 2.40 -8.04 -31.50
N GLY A 575 2.01 -7.39 -30.41
CA GLY A 575 1.40 -8.08 -29.26
C GLY A 575 0.53 -7.20 -28.38
N LEU A 576 0.23 -7.75 -27.21
CA LEU A 576 -0.34 -7.04 -26.07
C LEU A 576 0.62 -7.20 -24.90
N CYS A 577 0.98 -6.10 -24.25
CA CYS A 577 1.92 -6.09 -23.14
C CYS A 577 1.54 -5.08 -22.05
N ALA A 578 2.07 -5.29 -20.85
CA ALA A 578 2.02 -4.31 -19.77
C ALA A 578 3.13 -4.55 -18.76
N ILE A 579 3.55 -3.49 -18.09
CA ILE A 579 4.50 -3.53 -16.96
C ILE A 579 3.74 -3.10 -15.71
N PHE A 580 3.67 -3.95 -14.69
CA PHE A 580 3.02 -3.63 -13.43
C PHE A 580 4.02 -3.43 -12.30
N SER A 581 3.74 -2.49 -11.40
CA SER A 581 4.54 -2.24 -10.20
C SER A 581 4.40 -3.40 -9.20
N ARG A 582 5.31 -3.42 -8.22
CA ARG A 582 5.19 -4.24 -7.01
C ARG A 582 3.81 -4.21 -6.32
N ASN A 583 3.09 -3.08 -6.41
CA ASN A 583 1.76 -2.92 -5.82
C ASN A 583 0.62 -3.33 -6.77
N SER A 584 0.95 -3.72 -8.00
CA SER A 584 0.07 -3.89 -9.16
C SER A 584 -0.45 -2.60 -9.80
N GLU A 585 0.28 -1.48 -9.74
CA GLU A 585 -0.06 -0.28 -10.52
C GLU A 585 0.44 -0.41 -11.96
N ASP A 586 -0.25 0.14 -12.97
CA ASP A 586 0.25 0.14 -14.37
C ASP A 586 1.41 1.15 -14.54
N LEU A 587 2.59 0.62 -14.88
CA LEU A 587 3.82 1.36 -15.17
C LEU A 587 4.15 1.43 -16.67
N SER A 588 3.34 0.86 -17.55
CA SER A 588 3.60 0.79 -19.01
C SER A 588 3.88 2.17 -19.60
N LYS A 589 3.12 3.19 -19.17
CA LYS A 589 3.28 4.60 -19.60
C LYS A 589 4.52 5.31 -19.05
N LYS A 590 5.25 4.69 -18.11
CA LYS A 590 6.54 5.15 -17.57
C LYS A 590 7.71 4.54 -18.36
N TYR A 591 7.50 3.39 -19.00
CA TYR A 591 8.53 2.55 -19.64
C TYR A 591 8.22 2.14 -21.09
N PRO A 592 7.94 3.08 -22.01
CA PRO A 592 7.73 2.73 -23.42
C PRO A 592 8.99 2.12 -24.05
N ASP A 593 10.18 2.61 -23.72
CA ASP A 593 11.47 2.06 -24.17
C ASP A 593 11.75 0.60 -23.78
N VAL A 594 11.06 0.10 -22.75
CA VAL A 594 11.09 -1.32 -22.34
C VAL A 594 10.10 -2.15 -23.16
N LEU A 595 8.96 -1.55 -23.55
CA LEU A 595 7.93 -2.22 -24.36
C LEU A 595 8.30 -2.26 -25.85
N ASP A 596 8.79 -1.14 -26.39
CA ASP A 596 9.34 -0.98 -27.76
C ASP A 596 10.34 -2.10 -28.10
N LYS A 597 11.09 -2.56 -27.10
CA LYS A 597 12.17 -3.54 -27.23
C LYS A 597 11.82 -4.94 -26.72
N LEU A 598 10.67 -5.13 -26.08
CA LEU A 598 10.33 -6.38 -25.40
C LEU A 598 10.38 -7.60 -26.34
N GLU A 599 9.99 -7.44 -27.60
CA GLU A 599 10.06 -8.50 -28.61
C GLU A 599 11.49 -8.91 -29.00
N SER A 600 12.51 -8.06 -28.85
CA SER A 600 13.89 -8.37 -29.27
C SER A 600 14.60 -9.30 -28.29
N TRP A 601 14.19 -9.29 -27.02
CA TRP A 601 14.78 -10.13 -25.97
C TRP A 601 14.14 -11.54 -25.89
N VAL A 602 13.08 -11.81 -26.66
CA VAL A 602 12.22 -13.01 -26.53
C VAL A 602 12.54 -14.01 -27.64
N GLN A 603 12.78 -15.28 -27.29
CA GLN A 603 13.07 -16.31 -28.29
C GLN A 603 11.83 -16.71 -29.11
N PRO A 604 11.99 -17.02 -30.42
CA PRO A 604 10.91 -17.46 -31.30
C PRO A 604 10.15 -18.67 -30.75
N GLY A 605 8.82 -18.67 -30.91
CA GLY A 605 7.92 -19.70 -30.37
C GLY A 605 7.28 -19.33 -29.03
N THR A 606 7.78 -18.29 -28.34
CA THR A 606 7.16 -17.73 -27.14
C THR A 606 5.86 -17.00 -27.50
N LYS A 607 4.72 -17.49 -27.00
CA LYS A 607 3.37 -16.95 -27.26
C LYS A 607 2.85 -16.05 -26.14
N SER A 608 3.19 -16.36 -24.89
CA SER A 608 2.74 -15.57 -23.73
C SER A 608 3.64 -15.83 -22.52
N PHE A 609 3.86 -14.80 -21.70
CA PHE A 609 4.60 -14.96 -20.44
C PHE A 609 4.19 -13.95 -19.37
N VAL A 610 4.60 -14.24 -18.13
CA VAL A 610 4.67 -13.29 -17.02
C VAL A 610 6.05 -13.39 -16.37
N LEU A 611 6.77 -12.27 -16.34
CA LEU A 611 8.16 -12.13 -15.91
C LEU A 611 8.24 -11.32 -14.61
N ASP A 612 9.16 -11.68 -13.70
CA ASP A 612 9.48 -10.93 -12.48
C ASP A 612 10.90 -10.37 -12.59
N CYS A 613 11.05 -9.05 -12.52
CA CYS A 613 12.31 -8.36 -12.76
C CYS A 613 12.43 -7.07 -11.93
N GLU A 614 13.64 -6.55 -11.79
CA GLU A 614 13.88 -5.20 -11.26
C GLU A 614 14.25 -4.27 -12.43
N THR A 615 13.53 -3.15 -12.58
CA THR A 615 13.91 -2.08 -13.52
C THR A 615 14.90 -1.16 -12.84
N VAL A 616 16.09 -0.99 -13.40
CA VAL A 616 17.23 -0.30 -12.77
C VAL A 616 17.75 0.77 -13.71
N ALA A 617 18.13 1.96 -13.19
CA ALA A 617 18.77 2.99 -14.00
C ALA A 617 20.16 2.52 -14.47
N TRP A 618 20.51 2.80 -15.72
CA TRP A 618 21.71 2.24 -16.35
C TRP A 618 22.52 3.28 -17.12
N ASP A 619 23.83 3.26 -16.89
CA ASP A 619 24.83 4.08 -17.58
C ASP A 619 25.36 3.34 -18.82
N LEU A 620 25.09 3.87 -20.01
CA LEU A 620 25.53 3.28 -21.28
C LEU A 620 27.03 3.50 -21.57
N GLU A 621 27.66 4.52 -21.00
CA GLU A 621 29.08 4.84 -21.23
C GLU A 621 29.98 4.01 -20.30
N ASN A 622 29.68 4.03 -19.00
CA ASN A 622 30.45 3.32 -17.97
C ASN A 622 29.93 1.90 -17.70
N LYS A 623 28.85 1.47 -18.38
CA LYS A 623 28.26 0.12 -18.29
C LYS A 623 27.99 -0.32 -16.84
N LYS A 624 27.37 0.57 -16.06
CA LYS A 624 27.10 0.40 -14.61
C LYS A 624 25.63 0.61 -14.25
N VAL A 625 25.22 -0.03 -13.16
CA VAL A 625 24.02 0.33 -12.40
C VAL A 625 24.17 1.75 -11.86
N LEU A 626 23.09 2.53 -11.93
CA LEU A 626 22.95 3.86 -11.34
C LEU A 626 22.00 3.84 -10.14
N PRO A 627 22.12 4.77 -9.16
CA PRO A 627 21.30 4.77 -7.96
C PRO A 627 19.80 4.91 -8.24
N PHE A 628 18.96 4.34 -7.36
CA PHE A 628 17.50 4.45 -7.45
C PHE A 628 16.96 5.89 -7.51
N GLN A 629 17.69 6.87 -6.95
CA GLN A 629 17.31 8.29 -7.05
C GLN A 629 17.26 8.76 -8.51
N GLN A 630 18.22 8.36 -9.35
CA GLN A 630 18.25 8.73 -10.76
C GLN A 630 17.08 8.07 -11.52
N LEU A 631 16.71 6.82 -11.20
CA LEU A 631 15.49 6.18 -11.70
C LEU A 631 14.21 6.95 -11.34
N MET A 632 14.17 7.60 -10.17
CA MET A 632 13.03 8.38 -9.69
C MET A 632 12.87 9.75 -10.36
N THR A 633 13.91 10.29 -11.00
CA THR A 633 13.81 11.51 -11.83
C THR A 633 12.98 11.31 -13.10
N ARG A 634 12.83 10.05 -13.54
CA ARG A 634 12.14 9.68 -14.76
C ARG A 634 10.65 10.05 -14.70
N LYS A 635 10.16 10.77 -15.73
CA LYS A 635 8.76 11.17 -15.90
C LYS A 635 7.81 9.99 -15.62
N ARG A 636 6.77 10.18 -14.79
CA ARG A 636 5.85 9.11 -14.35
C ARG A 636 4.64 8.88 -15.27
N LYS A 637 4.28 9.87 -16.10
CA LYS A 637 3.14 9.85 -17.01
C LYS A 637 3.56 10.55 -18.32
N ASP A 638 2.93 10.17 -19.42
CA ASP A 638 3.07 10.77 -20.75
C ASP A 638 4.52 10.87 -21.26
N VAL A 639 5.28 9.77 -21.09
CA VAL A 639 6.66 9.62 -21.56
C VAL A 639 6.67 9.26 -23.04
N LYS A 640 7.46 9.99 -23.84
CA LYS A 640 7.84 9.59 -25.20
C LYS A 640 9.22 8.93 -25.19
N ALA A 641 9.49 7.98 -26.08
CA ALA A 641 10.81 7.34 -26.20
C ALA A 641 11.97 8.35 -26.44
N GLU A 642 11.68 9.43 -27.16
CA GLU A 642 12.56 10.57 -27.45
C GLU A 642 12.96 11.38 -26.19
N ASP A 643 12.06 11.49 -25.20
CA ASP A 643 12.23 12.33 -24.00
C ASP A 643 13.12 11.67 -22.91
N ILE A 644 13.56 10.43 -23.13
CA ILE A 644 14.15 9.58 -22.09
C ILE A 644 15.64 9.91 -21.91
N LYS A 645 15.92 10.76 -20.91
CA LYS A 645 17.27 11.02 -20.40
C LYS A 645 17.84 9.83 -19.63
N VAL A 646 17.10 9.30 -18.65
CA VAL A 646 17.53 8.17 -17.82
C VAL A 646 17.13 6.85 -18.46
N ARG A 647 18.11 6.18 -19.05
CA ARG A 647 17.99 4.82 -19.59
C ARG A 647 17.89 3.80 -18.46
N VAL A 648 17.26 2.67 -18.76
CA VAL A 648 17.03 1.58 -17.80
C VAL A 648 17.42 0.24 -18.38
N CYS A 649 17.88 -0.66 -17.51
CA CYS A 649 18.13 -2.06 -17.80
C CYS A 649 17.19 -2.92 -16.93
N ILE A 650 16.65 -3.99 -17.52
CA ILE A 650 15.76 -4.95 -16.88
C ILE A 650 16.58 -6.13 -16.36
N PHE A 651 16.61 -6.32 -15.04
CA PHE A 651 17.26 -7.48 -14.41
C PHE A 651 16.21 -8.53 -14.02
N ALA A 652 16.04 -9.54 -14.88
CA ALA A 652 15.07 -10.62 -14.71
C ALA A 652 15.55 -11.69 -13.73
N PHE A 653 14.67 -12.12 -12.81
CA PHE A 653 15.03 -13.04 -11.73
C PHE A 653 14.00 -14.16 -11.43
N ASP A 654 12.83 -14.15 -12.08
CA ASP A 654 11.88 -15.28 -12.07
C ASP A 654 10.94 -15.23 -13.28
N ILE A 655 10.35 -16.37 -13.64
CA ILE A 655 9.30 -16.49 -14.67
C ILE A 655 8.10 -17.23 -14.05
N LEU A 656 6.92 -16.64 -14.19
CA LEU A 656 5.72 -16.96 -13.40
C LEU A 656 4.59 -17.60 -14.23
N PHE A 657 4.67 -17.42 -15.56
CA PHE A 657 3.79 -18.02 -16.55
C PHE A 657 4.53 -18.11 -17.89
N LEU A 658 4.30 -19.18 -18.66
CA LEU A 658 4.85 -19.37 -19.99
C LEU A 658 3.89 -20.19 -20.87
N ASN A 659 3.58 -19.69 -22.07
CA ASN A 659 2.86 -20.39 -23.14
C ASN A 659 1.57 -21.13 -22.70
N GLY A 660 0.76 -20.52 -21.82
CA GLY A 660 -0.48 -21.10 -21.31
C GLY A 660 -0.36 -21.82 -19.97
N ALA A 661 0.85 -22.07 -19.47
CA ALA A 661 1.10 -22.78 -18.22
C ALA A 661 1.61 -21.84 -17.10
N PRO A 662 1.01 -21.85 -15.89
CA PRO A 662 1.57 -21.19 -14.72
C PRO A 662 2.75 -21.99 -14.17
N THR A 663 3.93 -21.36 -14.07
CA THR A 663 5.17 -21.99 -13.60
C THR A 663 5.34 -21.90 -12.08
N VAL A 664 4.50 -21.13 -11.38
CA VAL A 664 4.64 -20.83 -9.93
C VAL A 664 4.76 -22.06 -9.00
N LYS A 665 4.27 -23.23 -9.42
CA LYS A 665 4.36 -24.50 -8.65
C LYS A 665 5.62 -25.33 -8.94
N MET A 666 6.42 -24.95 -9.94
CA MET A 666 7.71 -25.58 -10.26
C MET A 666 8.79 -25.13 -9.29
N THR A 667 9.84 -25.93 -9.12
CA THR A 667 11.02 -25.55 -8.32
C THR A 667 11.70 -24.30 -8.88
N PHE A 668 12.44 -23.56 -8.06
CA PHE A 668 13.09 -22.34 -8.56
C PHE A 668 14.19 -22.65 -9.60
N ARG A 669 14.85 -23.82 -9.51
CA ARG A 669 15.80 -24.27 -10.55
C ARG A 669 15.11 -24.47 -11.90
N GLU A 670 13.94 -25.12 -11.93
CA GLU A 670 13.14 -25.28 -13.16
C GLU A 670 12.67 -23.93 -13.74
N ARG A 671 12.17 -23.02 -12.90
CA ARG A 671 11.75 -21.68 -13.37
C ARG A 671 12.93 -20.88 -13.95
N ARG A 672 14.11 -20.95 -13.33
CA ARG A 672 15.31 -20.28 -13.88
C ARG A 672 15.78 -20.91 -15.19
N ALA A 673 15.69 -22.23 -15.34
CA ALA A 673 15.99 -22.89 -16.61
C ALA A 673 15.05 -22.38 -17.72
N LEU A 674 13.74 -22.35 -17.48
CA LEU A 674 12.76 -21.78 -18.43
C LEU A 674 13.02 -20.30 -18.74
N LEU A 675 13.40 -19.49 -17.74
CA LEU A 675 13.79 -18.08 -17.93
C LEU A 675 14.98 -17.95 -18.88
N HIS A 676 16.03 -18.75 -18.69
CA HIS A 676 17.24 -18.73 -19.53
C HIS A 676 17.01 -19.36 -20.92
N GLU A 677 16.06 -20.29 -21.07
CA GLU A 677 15.64 -20.86 -22.36
C GLU A 677 14.72 -19.92 -23.15
N THR A 678 13.96 -19.03 -22.49
CA THR A 678 12.95 -18.17 -23.13
C THR A 678 13.50 -16.83 -23.63
N PHE A 679 14.56 -16.28 -22.99
CA PHE A 679 15.04 -14.92 -23.25
C PHE A 679 16.51 -14.85 -23.67
N VAL A 680 16.91 -13.73 -24.29
CA VAL A 680 18.26 -13.44 -24.76
C VAL A 680 18.78 -12.15 -24.11
N PRO A 681 19.85 -12.21 -23.28
CA PRO A 681 20.49 -11.03 -22.71
C PRO A 681 20.98 -10.03 -23.77
N THR A 682 20.65 -8.76 -23.56
CA THR A 682 21.02 -7.63 -24.42
C THR A 682 21.64 -6.54 -23.56
N GLU A 683 22.93 -6.22 -23.79
CA GLU A 683 23.73 -5.40 -22.88
C GLU A 683 23.14 -3.99 -22.69
N GLY A 684 22.91 -3.62 -21.42
CA GLY A 684 22.32 -2.33 -21.04
C GLY A 684 20.81 -2.22 -21.23
N GLU A 685 20.13 -3.29 -21.67
CA GLU A 685 18.67 -3.32 -21.87
C GLU A 685 17.99 -4.43 -21.05
N PHE A 686 18.50 -5.65 -21.15
CA PHE A 686 17.92 -6.84 -20.54
C PHE A 686 19.01 -7.82 -20.11
N ALA A 687 19.01 -8.23 -18.85
CA ALA A 687 19.94 -9.20 -18.29
C ALA A 687 19.24 -10.13 -17.29
N PHE A 688 19.82 -11.29 -17.06
CA PHE A 688 19.45 -12.11 -15.89
C PHE A 688 20.14 -11.55 -14.64
N ALA A 689 19.50 -11.69 -13.48
CA ALA A 689 20.12 -11.35 -12.20
C ALA A 689 21.41 -12.14 -11.98
N GLN A 690 22.51 -11.45 -11.64
CA GLN A 690 23.78 -12.10 -11.34
C GLN A 690 23.64 -12.96 -10.08
N TYR A 691 24.19 -14.18 -10.09
CA TYR A 691 24.05 -15.13 -9.00
C TYR A 691 25.28 -16.01 -8.78
N GLY A 692 25.48 -16.43 -7.53
CA GLY A 692 26.34 -17.55 -7.15
C GLY A 692 25.53 -18.67 -6.49
N ASN A 693 25.90 -19.93 -6.73
CA ASN A 693 25.31 -21.09 -6.05
C ASN A 693 26.37 -21.67 -5.10
N THR A 694 26.31 -21.27 -3.84
CA THR A 694 27.31 -21.65 -2.82
C THR A 694 26.70 -21.67 -1.43
N SER A 695 27.21 -22.55 -0.57
CA SER A 695 26.92 -22.66 0.86
C SER A 695 28.10 -22.27 1.75
N ASN A 696 29.21 -21.82 1.16
CA ASN A 696 30.40 -21.39 1.90
C ASN A 696 30.27 -19.93 2.39
N VAL A 697 30.68 -19.65 3.63
CA VAL A 697 30.51 -18.32 4.26
C VAL A 697 31.36 -17.26 3.57
N GLU A 698 32.61 -17.58 3.25
CA GLU A 698 33.59 -16.66 2.66
C GLU A 698 33.22 -16.28 1.21
N GLU A 699 32.69 -17.22 0.43
CA GLU A 699 32.14 -16.98 -0.90
C GLU A 699 30.84 -16.16 -0.84
N ILE A 700 29.93 -16.43 0.11
CA ILE A 700 28.72 -15.61 0.30
C ILE A 700 29.07 -14.18 0.71
N GLN A 701 30.09 -13.99 1.56
CA GLN A 701 30.59 -12.67 1.94
C GLN A 701 31.25 -11.95 0.75
N THR A 702 32.00 -12.68 -0.09
CA THR A 702 32.61 -12.13 -1.31
C THR A 702 31.53 -11.67 -2.30
N LEU A 703 30.51 -12.50 -2.57
CA LEU A 703 29.35 -12.13 -3.40
C LEU A 703 28.58 -10.93 -2.82
N LEU A 704 28.50 -10.82 -1.49
CA LEU A 704 27.87 -9.67 -0.84
C LEU A 704 28.67 -8.39 -1.09
N ASP A 705 29.99 -8.41 -0.89
CA ASP A 705 30.84 -7.24 -1.15
C ASP A 705 30.96 -6.90 -2.64
N GLU A 706 30.90 -7.88 -3.54
CA GLU A 706 30.83 -7.66 -4.99
C GLU A 706 29.49 -7.06 -5.44
N SER A 707 28.37 -7.49 -4.84
CA SER A 707 27.06 -6.89 -5.11
C SER A 707 27.02 -5.40 -4.72
N VAL A 708 27.63 -5.04 -3.58
CA VAL A 708 27.70 -3.64 -3.12
C VAL A 708 28.61 -2.79 -4.02
N LYS A 709 29.80 -3.30 -4.41
CA LYS A 709 30.70 -2.65 -5.39
C LYS A 709 30.03 -2.42 -6.75
N SER A 710 29.07 -3.28 -7.09
CA SER A 710 28.20 -3.22 -8.28
C SER A 710 26.93 -2.38 -8.06
N SER A 711 26.89 -1.55 -7.02
CA SER A 711 25.81 -0.64 -6.68
C SER A 711 24.44 -1.30 -6.43
N CYS A 712 24.45 -2.52 -5.88
CA CYS A 712 23.25 -3.23 -5.39
C CYS A 712 23.11 -3.11 -3.86
N GLU A 713 21.89 -3.30 -3.32
CA GLU A 713 21.62 -3.20 -1.88
C GLU A 713 22.21 -4.35 -1.02
N GLY A 714 22.74 -5.40 -1.66
CA GLY A 714 23.18 -6.65 -1.03
C GLY A 714 22.71 -7.88 -1.82
N LEU A 715 22.30 -8.96 -1.13
CA LEU A 715 21.92 -10.25 -1.73
C LEU A 715 20.47 -10.67 -1.45
N MET A 716 19.87 -11.35 -2.42
CA MET A 716 18.66 -12.17 -2.31
C MET A 716 19.05 -13.64 -2.24
N VAL A 717 18.80 -14.32 -1.13
CA VAL A 717 19.08 -15.76 -1.01
C VAL A 717 17.81 -16.54 -1.28
N LYS A 718 17.81 -17.45 -2.26
CA LYS A 718 16.63 -18.21 -2.69
C LYS A 718 16.90 -19.72 -2.69
N MET A 719 16.00 -20.50 -2.08
CA MET A 719 16.01 -21.97 -2.15
C MET A 719 15.83 -22.47 -3.60
N LEU A 720 16.53 -23.54 -4.01
CA LEU A 720 16.56 -23.99 -5.41
C LEU A 720 15.58 -25.13 -5.76
N ASP A 721 15.59 -26.24 -5.02
CA ASP A 721 15.07 -27.54 -5.52
C ASP A 721 13.97 -28.21 -4.68
N THR A 722 13.61 -27.65 -3.53
CA THR A 722 12.56 -28.24 -2.67
C THR A 722 11.16 -27.94 -3.23
N GLU A 723 10.15 -28.68 -2.78
CA GLU A 723 8.74 -28.31 -3.00
C GLU A 723 8.41 -26.90 -2.42
N GLU A 724 9.12 -26.48 -1.37
CA GLU A 724 9.03 -25.13 -0.81
C GLU A 724 9.64 -24.04 -1.72
N SER A 725 10.48 -24.40 -2.71
CA SER A 725 11.09 -23.43 -3.65
C SER A 725 10.14 -22.88 -4.72
N GLY A 726 8.88 -23.37 -4.73
CA GLY A 726 7.78 -22.77 -5.49
C GLY A 726 7.62 -21.27 -5.22
N TYR A 727 7.07 -20.55 -6.19
CA TYR A 727 6.77 -19.13 -6.03
C TYR A 727 5.52 -18.99 -5.16
N GLU A 728 5.61 -18.19 -4.10
CA GLU A 728 4.50 -17.98 -3.14
C GLU A 728 3.97 -16.55 -3.20
N PRO A 729 2.93 -16.26 -4.01
CA PRO A 729 2.38 -14.91 -4.13
C PRO A 729 1.85 -14.38 -2.79
N SER A 730 1.96 -13.08 -2.55
CA SER A 730 1.60 -12.39 -1.29
C SER A 730 2.27 -12.89 0.02
N LYS A 731 3.05 -13.98 0.02
CA LYS A 731 3.71 -14.48 1.24
C LYS A 731 5.07 -13.82 1.44
N ARG A 732 5.42 -13.59 2.70
CA ARG A 732 6.82 -13.45 3.13
C ARG A 732 7.33 -14.84 3.48
N SER A 733 7.72 -15.59 2.45
CA SER A 733 8.19 -16.97 2.65
C SER A 733 9.49 -16.98 3.45
N ARG A 734 9.88 -18.17 3.91
CA ARG A 734 11.20 -18.42 4.50
C ARG A 734 12.17 -19.04 3.48
N ASN A 735 11.85 -18.87 2.21
CA ASN A 735 12.48 -19.54 1.07
C ASN A 735 13.21 -18.50 0.21
N TRP A 736 12.78 -17.24 0.29
CA TRP A 736 13.53 -16.05 -0.10
C TRP A 736 13.94 -15.25 1.15
N LEU A 737 15.24 -15.08 1.37
CA LEU A 737 15.82 -14.17 2.37
C LEU A 737 16.43 -12.96 1.66
N LYS A 738 16.61 -11.86 2.39
CA LYS A 738 17.41 -10.72 1.94
C LYS A 738 18.47 -10.36 2.97
N VAL A 739 19.72 -10.41 2.53
CA VAL A 739 20.91 -10.04 3.31
C VAL A 739 21.36 -8.68 2.80
N LYS A 740 21.46 -7.70 3.71
CA LYS A 740 21.93 -6.36 3.40
C LYS A 740 23.08 -5.97 4.32
N LYS A 741 23.97 -5.11 3.83
CA LYS A 741 25.07 -4.53 4.62
C LYS A 741 24.56 -3.74 5.85
N ASP A 742 23.41 -3.05 5.76
CA ASP A 742 22.80 -2.35 6.90
C ASP A 742 22.15 -3.27 7.95
N TYR A 743 21.84 -4.54 7.61
CA TYR A 743 21.21 -5.50 8.53
C TYR A 743 22.22 -6.32 9.35
N LEU A 744 23.47 -6.38 8.92
CA LEU A 744 24.53 -7.10 9.63
C LEU A 744 24.85 -6.38 10.96
N ALA A 745 24.89 -7.13 12.06
CA ALA A 745 25.20 -6.59 13.38
C ALA A 745 26.67 -6.14 13.45
N GLY A 746 26.91 -4.92 13.94
CA GLY A 746 28.26 -4.33 14.02
C GLY A 746 28.85 -3.84 12.69
N ILE A 747 28.12 -3.93 11.58
CA ILE A 747 28.58 -3.53 10.23
C ILE A 747 27.64 -2.48 9.65
N GLY A 748 28.20 -1.44 9.02
CA GLY A 748 27.45 -0.31 8.45
C GLY A 748 27.20 0.80 9.47
N ASP A 749 27.45 2.05 9.06
CA ASP A 749 27.52 3.21 9.94
C ASP A 749 26.18 3.56 10.63
N SER A 750 26.26 3.99 11.89
CA SER A 750 25.18 4.65 12.61
C SER A 750 25.58 6.07 13.02
N LEU A 751 24.59 6.94 13.17
CA LEU A 751 24.74 8.35 13.50
C LEU A 751 24.04 8.65 14.83
N ASP A 752 24.72 9.37 15.72
CA ASP A 752 24.15 9.86 16.97
C ASP A 752 23.56 11.25 16.72
N LEU A 753 22.24 11.38 16.70
CA LEU A 753 21.55 12.59 16.26
C LEU A 753 20.70 13.23 17.36
N VAL A 754 20.62 14.56 17.36
CA VAL A 754 19.89 15.35 18.36
C VAL A 754 18.43 15.47 17.98
N VAL A 755 17.52 15.24 18.94
CA VAL A 755 16.09 15.47 18.78
C VAL A 755 15.79 16.95 18.99
N ILE A 756 15.24 17.64 17.98
CA ILE A 756 14.92 19.09 18.07
C ILE A 756 13.46 19.44 17.75
N GLY A 757 12.63 18.48 17.33
CA GLY A 757 11.19 18.71 17.14
C GLY A 757 10.38 17.42 16.91
N ALA A 758 9.07 17.56 16.82
CA ALA A 758 8.11 16.47 16.57
C ALA A 758 6.92 16.88 15.70
N TYR A 759 6.27 15.88 15.13
CA TYR A 759 5.02 15.99 14.39
C TYR A 759 3.97 15.12 15.08
N PHE A 760 2.73 15.61 15.19
CA PHE A 760 1.64 14.85 15.81
C PHE A 760 1.27 13.63 14.97
N GLY A 761 1.04 12.51 15.64
CA GLY A 761 0.69 11.26 14.98
C GLY A 761 -0.68 11.32 14.31
N LYS A 762 -0.85 10.53 13.25
CA LYS A 762 -2.08 10.48 12.45
C LYS A 762 -2.68 9.08 12.51
N GLY A 763 -4.01 8.97 12.41
CA GLY A 763 -4.71 7.69 12.52
C GLY A 763 -4.71 7.13 13.94
N LYS A 764 -3.93 6.08 14.21
CA LYS A 764 -3.86 5.45 15.55
C LYS A 764 -3.07 6.24 16.59
N ARG A 765 -2.12 7.09 16.15
CA ARG A 765 -1.15 7.77 17.02
C ARG A 765 -1.52 9.23 17.32
N THR A 766 -2.80 9.62 17.22
CA THR A 766 -3.25 11.02 17.40
C THR A 766 -3.11 11.57 18.83
N SER A 767 -2.81 10.72 19.80
CA SER A 767 -2.53 11.10 21.20
C SER A 767 -1.03 11.31 21.51
N VAL A 768 -0.14 11.10 20.53
CA VAL A 768 1.32 11.13 20.70
C VAL A 768 2.03 11.77 19.49
N TYR A 769 3.35 11.94 19.60
CA TYR A 769 4.19 12.27 18.46
C TYR A 769 4.34 11.06 17.53
N GLY A 770 4.08 11.25 16.24
CA GLY A 770 4.15 10.19 15.22
C GLY A 770 5.48 10.15 14.47
N ALA A 771 6.21 11.27 14.46
CA ALA A 771 7.56 11.39 13.93
C ALA A 771 8.32 12.51 14.65
N PHE A 772 9.66 12.47 14.57
CA PHE A 772 10.57 13.41 15.21
C PHE A 772 11.54 14.01 14.18
N LEU A 773 11.87 15.29 14.33
CA LEU A 773 12.86 16.00 13.54
C LEU A 773 14.23 15.91 14.23
N LEU A 774 15.22 15.40 13.51
CA LEU A 774 16.57 15.18 14.01
C LEU A 774 17.60 16.08 13.32
N ALA A 775 18.69 16.37 14.03
CA ALA A 775 19.79 17.20 13.57
C ALA A 775 21.18 16.60 13.91
N ALA A 776 22.16 16.91 13.06
CA ALA A 776 23.59 16.73 13.34
C ALA A 776 24.16 18.03 13.97
N TYR A 777 25.32 17.96 14.62
CA TYR A 777 25.98 19.14 15.18
C TYR A 777 27.04 19.72 14.23
N ASN A 778 27.12 21.04 14.09
CA ASN A 778 28.18 21.72 13.33
C ASN A 778 29.16 22.42 14.30
N PRO A 779 30.37 21.85 14.55
CA PRO A 779 31.35 22.46 15.45
C PRO A 779 31.93 23.80 14.98
N SER A 780 31.76 24.16 13.69
CA SER A 780 32.29 25.40 13.11
C SER A 780 31.31 26.57 13.20
N THR A 781 30.01 26.30 13.38
CA THR A 781 28.96 27.33 13.50
C THR A 781 28.17 27.21 14.80
N GLU A 782 28.48 26.22 15.65
CA GLU A 782 27.76 25.83 16.88
C GLU A 782 26.27 25.51 16.68
N ASN A 783 25.84 25.29 15.43
CA ASN A 783 24.46 25.03 15.06
C ASN A 783 24.09 23.54 15.11
N TYR A 784 22.80 23.28 15.32
CA TYR A 784 22.18 21.97 15.04
C TYR A 784 21.51 22.01 13.66
N GLU A 785 22.01 21.20 12.72
CA GLU A 785 21.56 21.20 11.34
C GLU A 785 20.65 20.01 11.06
N THR A 786 19.41 20.30 10.65
CA THR A 786 18.40 19.27 10.37
C THR A 786 18.90 18.29 9.29
N ILE A 787 18.76 16.99 9.57
CA ILE A 787 19.23 15.90 8.70
C ILE A 787 18.10 14.97 8.27
N CYS A 788 17.15 14.60 9.14
CA CYS A 788 16.05 13.72 8.77
C CYS A 788 14.83 13.83 9.70
N ASN A 789 13.69 13.35 9.21
CA ASN A 789 12.53 13.00 10.03
C ASN A 789 12.51 11.49 10.29
N ILE A 790 12.19 11.07 11.51
CA ILE A 790 12.16 9.66 11.91
C ILE A 790 10.81 9.27 12.53
N GLY A 791 10.22 8.17 12.08
CA GLY A 791 8.94 7.63 12.59
C GLY A 791 8.92 6.12 12.74
N THR A 792 10.09 5.45 12.62
CA THR A 792 10.24 3.99 12.66
C THR A 792 11.40 3.57 13.55
N GLY A 793 11.30 2.39 14.16
CA GLY A 793 12.20 1.88 15.21
C GLY A 793 11.58 1.91 16.61
N PHE A 794 10.54 2.72 16.83
CA PHE A 794 9.83 2.82 18.11
C PHE A 794 8.71 1.77 18.23
N SER A 795 8.61 1.14 19.42
CA SER A 795 7.38 0.47 19.86
C SER A 795 6.32 1.50 20.24
N ASP A 796 5.03 1.12 20.25
CA ASP A 796 3.97 2.07 20.63
C ASP A 796 4.10 2.52 22.11
N ALA A 797 4.53 1.63 23.01
CA ALA A 797 4.81 1.97 24.42
C ALA A 797 5.95 2.99 24.57
N LEU A 798 7.00 2.90 23.76
CA LEU A 798 8.10 3.88 23.74
C LEU A 798 7.63 5.24 23.21
N LEU A 799 6.64 5.30 22.32
CA LEU A 799 6.07 6.58 21.86
C LEU A 799 5.23 7.25 22.93
N ASP A 800 4.48 6.50 23.75
CA ASP A 800 3.80 7.03 24.93
C ASP A 800 4.80 7.56 25.98
N GLU A 801 5.95 6.91 26.15
CA GLU A 801 7.03 7.38 27.02
C GLU A 801 7.72 8.65 26.48
N LEU A 802 8.11 8.63 25.21
CA LEU A 802 8.72 9.78 24.52
C LEU A 802 7.79 10.99 24.49
N HIS A 803 6.48 10.81 24.32
CA HIS A 803 5.52 11.90 24.43
C HIS A 803 5.51 12.51 25.84
N LYS A 804 5.56 11.68 26.90
CA LYS A 804 5.61 12.15 28.30
C LYS A 804 6.94 12.86 28.64
N SER A 805 8.07 12.42 28.08
CA SER A 805 9.39 12.98 28.38
C SER A 805 9.78 14.19 27.52
N LEU A 806 9.30 14.29 26.28
CA LEU A 806 9.56 15.41 25.37
C LEU A 806 8.55 16.56 25.51
N SER A 807 7.28 16.32 25.84
CA SER A 807 6.29 17.40 26.01
C SER A 807 6.71 18.51 26.99
N PRO A 808 7.38 18.22 28.13
CA PRO A 808 7.90 19.25 29.03
C PRO A 808 9.09 20.06 28.48
N LEU A 809 9.69 19.63 27.37
CA LEU A 809 10.81 20.28 26.69
C LEU A 809 10.35 21.11 25.47
N ALA A 810 9.04 21.23 25.27
CA ALA A 810 8.45 21.94 24.13
C ALA A 810 8.71 23.45 24.21
N ILE A 811 9.19 24.03 23.11
CA ILE A 811 9.43 25.46 22.94
C ILE A 811 8.53 26.03 21.84
N SER A 812 8.13 27.29 21.98
CA SER A 812 7.15 27.93 21.09
C SER A 812 7.71 28.33 19.72
N GLN A 813 9.03 28.40 19.56
CA GLN A 813 9.75 28.79 18.34
C GLN A 813 11.10 28.04 18.29
N PRO A 814 11.70 27.81 17.10
CA PRO A 814 13.04 27.25 16.99
C PRO A 814 14.09 28.14 17.68
N LYS A 815 15.20 27.54 18.13
CA LYS A 815 16.35 28.30 18.63
C LYS A 815 17.09 28.95 17.45
N PRO A 816 17.72 30.13 17.59
CA PRO A 816 18.43 30.79 16.49
C PRO A 816 19.58 29.95 15.88
N PHE A 817 20.12 29.01 16.66
CA PHE A 817 21.18 28.08 16.25
C PHE A 817 20.65 26.75 15.66
N TYR A 818 19.41 26.72 15.18
CA TYR A 818 18.84 25.57 14.44
C TYR A 818 18.83 25.88 12.93
N SER A 819 19.54 25.09 12.12
CA SER A 819 19.50 25.22 10.65
C SER A 819 18.45 24.27 10.05
N HIS A 820 17.37 24.84 9.53
CA HIS A 820 16.20 24.11 9.05
C HIS A 820 15.61 24.65 7.74
N SER A 821 14.66 23.92 7.13
CA SER A 821 13.86 24.42 6.00
C SER A 821 13.11 25.69 6.42
N SER A 822 13.05 26.68 5.53
CA SER A 822 12.22 27.88 5.70
C SER A 822 10.77 27.71 5.20
N VAL A 823 10.44 26.56 4.59
CA VAL A 823 9.11 26.33 4.00
C VAL A 823 8.11 25.98 5.12
N PRO A 824 6.95 26.66 5.23
CA PRO A 824 5.98 26.42 6.30
C PRO A 824 5.43 24.98 6.36
N LYS A 825 5.43 24.24 5.23
CA LYS A 825 4.99 22.84 5.15
C LYS A 825 5.95 21.85 5.85
N ASP A 826 7.22 22.25 6.01
CA ASP A 826 8.30 21.37 6.44
C ASP A 826 8.58 21.44 7.94
N GLN A 827 7.99 22.43 8.63
CA GLN A 827 8.21 22.68 10.06
C GLN A 827 7.62 21.55 10.91
N PRO A 828 8.23 21.21 12.06
CA PRO A 828 7.60 20.35 13.05
C PRO A 828 6.39 21.05 13.69
N ASP A 829 5.39 20.26 14.12
CA ASP A 829 4.24 20.77 14.87
C ASP A 829 4.64 21.26 16.28
N VAL A 830 5.74 20.71 16.83
CA VAL A 830 6.33 21.07 18.13
C VAL A 830 7.85 21.13 18.01
N TRP A 831 8.47 22.20 18.51
CA TRP A 831 9.93 22.32 18.68
C TRP A 831 10.34 21.90 20.08
N PHE A 832 11.57 21.38 20.26
CA PHE A 832 12.14 21.03 21.55
C PHE A 832 13.46 21.76 21.82
N GLU A 833 13.86 21.85 23.08
CA GLU A 833 15.25 22.14 23.45
C GLU A 833 16.17 20.94 23.14
N PRO A 834 17.43 21.18 22.73
CA PRO A 834 18.33 20.10 22.33
C PRO A 834 18.80 19.39 23.60
N ARG A 835 18.34 18.15 23.80
CA ARG A 835 18.64 17.38 25.01
C ARG A 835 18.83 15.89 24.78
N LEU A 836 17.95 15.26 24.00
CA LEU A 836 18.06 13.83 23.71
C LEU A 836 18.92 13.60 22.48
N VAL A 837 19.85 12.64 22.58
CA VAL A 837 20.62 12.09 21.47
C VAL A 837 20.17 10.66 21.24
N TRP A 838 19.91 10.28 19.99
CA TRP A 838 19.50 8.94 19.58
C TRP A 838 20.48 8.34 18.58
N GLU A 839 20.79 7.06 18.75
CA GLU A 839 21.49 6.30 17.71
C GLU A 839 20.49 5.94 16.60
N VAL A 840 20.80 6.37 15.38
CA VAL A 840 20.01 6.16 14.17
C VAL A 840 20.85 5.42 13.14
N LYS A 841 20.28 4.34 12.57
CA LYS A 841 20.88 3.66 11.42
C LYS A 841 20.09 3.95 10.15
N ALA A 842 20.81 4.17 9.05
CA ALA A 842 20.27 4.39 7.72
C ALA A 842 20.70 3.24 6.78
N ALA A 843 20.12 3.19 5.58
CA ALA A 843 20.62 2.34 4.50
C ALA A 843 21.70 3.07 3.67
N ASP A 844 21.48 4.36 3.41
CA ASP A 844 22.32 5.26 2.60
C ASP A 844 22.21 6.69 3.16
N LEU A 845 23.15 7.55 2.75
CA LEU A 845 22.99 9.00 2.78
C LEU A 845 22.62 9.51 1.38
N THR A 846 21.96 10.67 1.30
CA THR A 846 21.39 11.24 0.06
C THR A 846 21.36 12.77 0.11
N ILE A 847 21.57 13.47 -1.00
CA ILE A 847 21.31 14.93 -1.08
C ILE A 847 19.81 15.22 -0.86
N SER A 848 19.48 16.35 -0.23
CA SER A 848 18.11 16.81 0.00
C SER A 848 17.99 18.35 -0.02
N PRO A 849 16.99 18.92 -0.73
CA PRO A 849 16.71 20.35 -0.72
C PRO A 849 16.00 20.83 0.57
N ARG A 850 15.47 19.90 1.38
CA ARG A 850 14.71 20.20 2.61
C ARG A 850 15.62 20.32 3.84
N TYR A 851 16.55 19.39 3.97
CA TYR A 851 17.45 19.29 5.11
C TYR A 851 18.70 20.13 4.88
N ARG A 852 19.34 20.59 5.96
CA ARG A 852 20.46 21.55 5.92
C ARG A 852 21.80 20.97 6.35
N CYS A 853 21.79 19.81 7.00
CA CYS A 853 22.99 19.12 7.47
C CYS A 853 24.09 19.06 6.42
N ALA A 854 25.24 19.65 6.74
CA ALA A 854 26.46 19.63 5.95
C ALA A 854 26.37 20.30 4.57
N SER A 855 25.41 21.21 4.33
CA SER A 855 25.27 21.90 3.02
C SER A 855 26.54 22.64 2.58
N ASP A 856 27.25 23.24 3.53
CA ASP A 856 28.49 23.98 3.27
C ASP A 856 29.69 23.05 2.98
N GLU A 857 29.61 21.79 3.44
CA GLU A 857 30.62 20.76 3.18
C GLU A 857 30.42 20.08 1.82
N VAL A 858 29.18 19.94 1.33
CA VAL A 858 28.89 19.32 0.01
C VAL A 858 28.77 20.33 -1.13
N MET A 859 28.88 21.63 -0.87
CA MET A 859 28.85 22.69 -1.88
C MET A 859 29.88 22.45 -2.99
N GLY A 860 29.48 22.61 -4.25
CA GLY A 860 30.30 22.32 -5.44
C GLY A 860 30.38 20.84 -5.84
N MET A 861 29.78 19.91 -5.08
CA MET A 861 29.52 18.56 -5.57
C MET A 861 28.27 18.55 -6.49
N ALA A 862 28.22 17.61 -7.42
CA ALA A 862 27.11 17.50 -8.39
C ALA A 862 25.73 17.46 -7.68
N GLY A 863 24.82 18.34 -8.10
CA GLY A 863 23.47 18.46 -7.54
C GLY A 863 23.38 19.02 -6.11
N ALA A 864 24.49 19.20 -5.39
CA ALA A 864 24.50 19.52 -3.97
C ALA A 864 24.39 21.04 -3.65
N ASP A 865 24.50 21.92 -4.65
CA ASP A 865 24.54 23.36 -4.43
C ASP A 865 23.28 23.90 -3.72
N GLY A 866 23.48 24.47 -2.53
CA GLY A 866 22.41 24.97 -1.66
C GLY A 866 21.55 23.89 -0.99
N LYS A 867 21.94 22.61 -1.06
CA LYS A 867 21.23 21.45 -0.51
C LYS A 867 22.04 20.81 0.63
N GLY A 868 21.36 20.17 1.58
CA GLY A 868 22.00 19.41 2.65
C GLY A 868 22.02 17.91 2.37
N VAL A 869 22.60 17.14 3.28
CA VAL A 869 22.57 15.69 3.30
C VAL A 869 21.42 15.20 4.19
N SER A 870 20.83 14.06 3.82
CA SER A 870 19.76 13.38 4.55
C SER A 870 19.97 11.86 4.56
N LEU A 871 19.12 11.15 5.30
CA LEU A 871 19.24 9.70 5.53
C LEU A 871 18.15 8.92 4.80
N ARG A 872 18.55 7.87 4.08
CA ARG A 872 17.64 6.91 3.44
C ARG A 872 17.21 5.84 4.43
N PHE A 873 15.89 5.71 4.63
CA PHE A 873 15.27 4.75 5.56
C PHE A 873 15.81 4.80 7.01
N PRO A 874 15.85 5.97 7.69
CA PRO A 874 16.34 6.08 9.06
C PRO A 874 15.48 5.30 10.06
N ARG A 875 16.15 4.59 10.97
CA ARG A 875 15.54 3.78 12.05
C ARG A 875 16.16 4.16 13.38
N TYR A 876 15.32 4.41 14.38
CA TYR A 876 15.77 4.52 15.77
C TYR A 876 16.31 3.16 16.22
N ILE A 877 17.49 3.17 16.84
CA ILE A 877 18.12 1.98 17.43
C ILE A 877 17.99 2.02 18.96
N LYS A 878 18.43 3.12 19.59
CA LYS A 878 18.34 3.37 21.04
C LYS A 878 18.55 4.85 21.37
N ALA A 879 18.17 5.25 22.57
CA ALA A 879 18.66 6.48 23.17
C ALA A 879 20.16 6.38 23.51
N ARG A 880 20.81 7.53 23.58
CA ARG A 880 22.23 7.68 23.94
C ARG A 880 22.33 8.58 25.16
N ASP A 881 21.86 8.07 26.30
CA ASP A 881 21.93 8.76 27.59
C ASP A 881 23.39 8.97 28.08
N ASP A 882 24.34 8.28 27.43
CA ASP A 882 25.79 8.46 27.55
C ASP A 882 26.35 9.65 26.74
N LYS A 883 25.53 10.32 25.91
CA LYS A 883 25.93 11.45 25.08
C LYS A 883 25.09 12.70 25.32
N LYS A 884 25.76 13.85 25.28
CA LYS A 884 25.13 15.17 25.19
C LYS A 884 24.97 15.62 23.73
N PRO A 885 24.09 16.60 23.42
CA PRO A 885 23.89 17.14 22.08
C PRO A 885 25.16 17.63 21.36
N ASP A 886 26.10 18.24 22.07
CA ASP A 886 27.42 18.68 21.58
C ASP A 886 28.36 17.51 21.22
N GLN A 887 28.00 16.29 21.61
CA GLN A 887 28.71 15.04 21.32
C GLN A 887 28.00 14.18 20.25
N ALA A 888 26.99 14.73 19.58
CA ALA A 888 26.34 14.15 18.42
C ALA A 888 27.31 13.97 17.24
N SER A 889 26.93 13.15 16.26
CA SER A 889 27.63 13.04 14.98
C SER A 889 27.70 14.41 14.30
N THR A 890 28.88 14.78 13.80
CA THR A 890 29.08 16.11 13.23
C THR A 890 28.66 16.17 11.76
N THR A 891 28.31 17.35 11.28
CA THR A 891 28.01 17.61 9.85
C THR A 891 29.16 17.18 8.94
N ARG A 892 30.41 17.42 9.36
CA ARG A 892 31.59 16.91 8.68
C ARG A 892 31.65 15.37 8.64
N MET A 893 31.32 14.66 9.72
CA MET A 893 31.23 13.19 9.69
C MET A 893 30.17 12.71 8.70
N VAL A 894 29.03 13.40 8.62
CA VAL A 894 27.95 13.10 7.65
C VAL A 894 28.44 13.31 6.20
N ALA A 895 29.15 14.41 5.92
CA ALA A 895 29.76 14.64 4.60
C ALA A 895 30.86 13.62 4.27
N GLU A 896 31.71 13.26 5.23
CA GLU A 896 32.72 12.21 5.06
C GLU A 896 32.10 10.80 4.87
N MET A 897 30.92 10.51 5.43
CA MET A 897 30.16 9.28 5.13
C MET A 897 29.54 9.32 3.73
N TYR A 898 28.95 10.44 3.33
CA TYR A 898 28.35 10.62 2.00
C TYR A 898 29.38 10.44 0.87
N ARG A 899 30.53 11.13 0.96
CA ARG A 899 31.64 11.03 -0.02
C ARG A 899 32.23 9.60 -0.14
N LYS A 900 32.06 8.75 0.88
CA LYS A 900 32.51 7.34 0.92
C LYS A 900 31.52 6.35 0.28
N GLN A 901 30.31 6.76 -0.07
CA GLN A 901 29.38 5.89 -0.80
C GLN A 901 29.88 5.66 -2.23
N GLU A 902 29.98 4.40 -2.66
CA GLU A 902 30.59 4.01 -3.95
C GLU A 902 29.83 4.53 -5.19
N SER A 903 28.59 5.00 -5.02
CA SER A 903 27.87 5.81 -6.01
C SER A 903 28.54 7.17 -6.22
N VAL A 904 28.69 7.93 -5.13
CA VAL A 904 29.24 9.30 -5.10
C VAL A 904 30.72 9.32 -5.50
N THR A 905 31.54 8.39 -4.97
CA THR A 905 32.99 8.34 -5.25
C THR A 905 33.33 8.04 -6.72
N LYS A 906 32.34 7.66 -7.55
CA LYS A 906 32.47 7.45 -9.00
C LYS A 906 31.92 8.60 -9.84
N GLU A 907 31.19 9.56 -9.24
CA GLU A 907 30.61 10.70 -9.96
C GLU A 907 31.56 11.90 -10.07
N ASP A 908 32.52 12.06 -9.15
CA ASP A 908 33.64 13.04 -9.25
C ASP A 908 34.53 12.88 -10.50
N LYS A 909 34.28 11.88 -11.36
CA LYS A 909 34.97 11.65 -12.65
C LYS A 909 34.07 11.83 -13.88
N GLY A 910 32.79 12.12 -13.69
CA GLY A 910 31.83 12.43 -14.75
C GLY A 910 31.35 13.89 -14.66
N LYS A 911 30.77 14.42 -15.74
CA LYS A 911 30.08 15.71 -15.66
C LYS A 911 28.72 15.50 -14.99
N GLY A 912 28.55 16.11 -13.81
CA GLY A 912 27.32 16.00 -13.02
C GLY A 912 26.07 16.49 -13.76
N VAL A 913 24.93 15.92 -13.38
CA VAL A 913 23.58 16.34 -13.78
C VAL A 913 22.86 16.84 -12.52
N ASP A 914 22.01 17.86 -12.64
CA ASP A 914 21.33 18.49 -11.49
C ASP A 914 20.33 17.56 -10.79
N ASP A 915 20.73 17.03 -9.63
CA ASP A 915 19.84 16.33 -8.69
C ASP A 915 19.09 17.32 -7.78
N ASP A 916 17.99 17.86 -8.29
CA ASP A 916 16.93 18.49 -7.48
C ASP A 916 15.94 17.46 -6.89
N TRP A 917 15.17 17.91 -5.88
CA TRP A 917 13.85 17.41 -5.42
C TRP A 917 13.72 16.66 -4.08
N GLU A 918 12.47 16.65 -3.60
CA GLU A 918 12.06 16.55 -2.19
C GLU A 918 11.68 15.13 -1.72
N TYR A 919 11.65 14.94 -0.39
CA TYR A 919 11.12 13.77 0.33
C TYR A 919 10.22 14.18 1.52
#